data_AF-A0A7X7MD82-F1
#
_entry.id   AF-A0A7X7MD82-F1
#
_cell.length_a   1.000
_cell.length_b   1.000
_cell.length_c   1.000
_cell.angle_alpha   90.00
_cell.angle_beta   90.00
_cell.angle_gamma   90.00
#
_symmetry.space_group_name_H-M   'P 1'
#
loop_
_entity.id
_entity.type
_entity.pdbx_description
1 polymer ?
#
loop_
_entity_poly.entity_id
_entity_poly.type
_entity_poly.pdbx_seq_one_letter_code
_entity_poly.pdbx_strand_id
1 'polypeptide(L)'
;MNKKASASWPVKVILDTDMLTDFDDVGALACLHALADAGECEIIATISSTGGNASVGTVEIINRYCGRPDVPVGSPKGMGVIGGAATAKVKVDPTTPPGRNPAEANHDKYRWLLEDYPGWYKYADADDAPDANDVYRRVLAAQPDHSVAICSIGFLTNMRRLLETGPDEHSPLDGRALVAQKVIKWVAMACWYPRGKEYNSMMDWESSKIALENWPTPIIFSDFQYGCDIYSGRAVAEMEGPRNPIKDVFAGHLPSREAITQDPEGWNRRQFGMGGRSSWDQTTVLACVRGEESYFGVERGTHRMIGTEGENEWIPSADGPHLRLVDKTPKAEVGRLIDGLICACVETHQRVAQEGPIRNPLFGRHRADPQIRRFGDTSWIFPTGASQGQGFDAYSSQDLKTWICHPGALKMEDISWARACMWAPDVQEHDGKYYFFFSANDAYPVDLEHGDLTPHSEPGPQKYGGIGVAVAGRPEGPYRDWIGRPLIDQFWNRAQPIDQYVFQYDGGWYMVYGGWRRCNLVRLAPDFKSLLPLDDGALYREVTPHDYVEAPVMFERNGIWYFMYSAGSWTDDSYRVNYSVGKTPIGPFTFKGTVLASQPPIATGPGHHSVLNLPGTDEWYICYHRRPIPNPRALRVTCLDRMDFDDNGDILPVVMTTGFETRSEGSGSRGSGRAKRPCRAAPARPRPRRI
;
A
#
# COMPACT_ATOMS: atom_id res chain seq x y z
N MET A 1 22.82 -47.29 -16.21
CA MET A 1 23.84 -46.84 -15.23
C MET A 1 23.66 -45.35 -15.04
N ASN A 2 23.17 -44.95 -13.86
CA ASN A 2 22.94 -43.56 -13.47
C ASN A 2 24.26 -42.78 -13.41
N LYS A 3 24.44 -41.79 -14.29
CA LYS A 3 25.38 -40.71 -14.04
C LYS A 3 24.72 -39.76 -13.06
N LYS A 4 25.26 -39.70 -11.85
CA LYS A 4 24.99 -38.68 -10.84
C LYS A 4 24.98 -37.31 -11.51
N ALA A 5 23.86 -36.59 -11.41
CA ALA A 5 23.83 -35.16 -11.62
C ALA A 5 24.81 -34.54 -10.62
N SER A 6 25.90 -33.94 -11.12
CA SER A 6 26.68 -33.02 -10.30
C SER A 6 25.73 -31.88 -9.92
N ALA A 7 25.55 -31.62 -8.64
CA ALA A 7 24.81 -30.46 -8.17
C ALA A 7 25.43 -29.21 -8.79
N SER A 8 24.81 -28.68 -9.85
CA SER A 8 25.16 -27.37 -10.39
C SER A 8 24.77 -26.37 -9.32
N TRP A 9 25.73 -25.57 -8.88
CA TRP A 9 25.45 -24.45 -7.98
C TRP A 9 24.37 -23.55 -8.60
N PRO A 10 23.46 -22.97 -7.79
CA PRO A 10 22.46 -22.03 -8.30
C PRO A 10 23.16 -20.88 -9.03
N VAL A 11 22.60 -20.45 -10.15
CA VAL A 11 23.16 -19.34 -10.94
C VAL A 11 23.05 -18.06 -10.11
N LYS A 12 24.15 -17.32 -9.98
CA LYS A 12 24.13 -16.02 -9.32
C LYS A 12 23.69 -14.95 -10.31
N VAL A 13 22.61 -14.24 -9.99
CA VAL A 13 21.95 -13.32 -10.92
C VAL A 13 22.02 -11.90 -10.40
N ILE A 14 22.46 -10.99 -11.26
CA ILE A 14 22.19 -9.57 -11.13
C ILE A 14 21.04 -9.23 -12.09
N LEU A 15 19.97 -8.65 -11.57
CA LEU A 15 18.89 -8.08 -12.39
C LEU A 15 19.13 -6.58 -12.56
N ASP A 16 19.08 -6.08 -13.79
CA ASP A 16 19.09 -4.67 -14.15
C ASP A 16 17.76 -4.32 -14.80
N THR A 17 16.99 -3.39 -14.25
CA THR A 17 15.59 -3.12 -14.63
C THR A 17 15.37 -1.63 -14.82
N ASP A 18 14.55 -1.25 -15.80
CA ASP A 18 14.21 0.17 -15.94
C ASP A 18 13.11 0.61 -14.97
N MET A 19 12.24 -0.33 -14.53
CA MET A 19 11.12 -0.13 -13.60
C MET A 19 10.48 1.26 -13.76
N LEU A 20 10.12 1.60 -15.00
CA LEU A 20 9.75 2.95 -15.39
C LEU A 20 8.31 3.06 -15.89
N THR A 21 8.04 2.62 -17.13
CA THR A 21 6.77 2.90 -17.82
C THR A 21 5.88 1.68 -17.95
N ASP A 22 6.43 0.47 -17.95
CA ASP A 22 5.68 -0.77 -18.05
C ASP A 22 5.67 -1.53 -16.73
N PHE A 23 4.90 -2.62 -16.64
CA PHE A 23 4.75 -3.43 -15.42
C PHE A 23 5.14 -4.89 -15.55
N ASP A 24 5.73 -5.26 -16.68
CA ASP A 24 6.39 -6.54 -16.84
C ASP A 24 7.69 -6.65 -16.03
N ASP A 25 8.38 -5.56 -15.69
CA ASP A 25 9.51 -5.57 -14.74
C ASP A 25 9.12 -6.18 -13.39
N VAL A 26 7.93 -5.84 -12.88
CA VAL A 26 7.39 -6.40 -11.62
C VAL A 26 7.16 -7.91 -11.77
N GLY A 27 6.67 -8.35 -12.93
CA GLY A 27 6.54 -9.77 -13.24
C GLY A 27 7.89 -10.48 -13.36
N ALA A 28 8.91 -9.82 -13.91
CA ALA A 28 10.25 -10.37 -14.07
C ALA A 28 10.93 -10.53 -12.70
N LEU A 29 10.83 -9.52 -11.84
CA LEU A 29 11.33 -9.58 -10.47
C LEU A 29 10.58 -10.66 -9.66
N ALA A 30 9.26 -10.77 -9.82
CA ALA A 30 8.46 -11.84 -9.21
C ALA A 30 8.89 -13.24 -9.67
N CYS A 31 9.12 -13.44 -10.97
CA CYS A 31 9.63 -14.70 -11.52
C CYS A 31 11.00 -15.03 -10.94
N LEU A 32 11.91 -14.05 -10.88
CA LEU A 32 13.25 -14.23 -10.35
C LEU A 32 13.21 -14.64 -8.87
N HIS A 33 12.33 -14.04 -8.07
CA HIS A 33 12.13 -14.43 -6.67
C HIS A 33 11.58 -15.84 -6.53
N ALA A 34 10.56 -16.23 -7.30
CA ALA A 34 10.04 -17.60 -7.27
C ALA A 34 11.11 -18.64 -7.62
N LEU A 35 11.96 -18.34 -8.62
CA LEU A 35 13.08 -19.20 -9.00
C LEU A 35 14.15 -19.26 -7.90
N ALA A 36 14.39 -18.15 -7.21
CA ALA A 36 15.29 -18.12 -6.05
C ALA A 36 14.72 -18.90 -4.85
N ASP A 37 13.41 -18.86 -4.62
CA ASP A 37 12.74 -19.65 -3.59
C ASP A 37 12.77 -21.15 -3.91
N ALA A 38 12.72 -21.51 -5.18
CA ALA A 38 12.91 -22.87 -5.66
C ALA A 38 14.38 -23.34 -5.60
N GLY A 39 15.31 -22.47 -5.20
CA GLY A 39 16.75 -22.77 -5.14
C GLY A 39 17.43 -22.87 -6.49
N GLU A 40 16.83 -22.35 -7.57
CA GLU A 40 17.38 -22.39 -8.93
C GLU A 40 18.41 -21.28 -9.18
N CYS A 41 18.30 -20.15 -8.46
CA CYS A 41 19.23 -19.03 -8.54
C CYS A 41 19.44 -18.33 -7.19
N GLU A 42 20.52 -17.54 -7.12
CA GLU A 42 20.80 -16.61 -6.03
C GLU A 42 20.76 -15.17 -6.57
N ILE A 43 19.88 -14.33 -6.02
CA ILE A 43 19.78 -12.92 -6.41
C ILE A 43 20.84 -12.15 -5.63
N ILE A 44 21.86 -11.65 -6.32
CA ILE A 44 23.00 -10.97 -5.68
C ILE A 44 22.95 -9.44 -5.82
N ALA A 45 22.13 -8.92 -6.73
CA ALA A 45 21.75 -7.50 -6.80
C ALA A 45 20.52 -7.30 -7.70
N THR A 46 19.78 -6.22 -7.45
CA THR A 46 18.68 -5.73 -8.29
C THR A 46 18.87 -4.22 -8.50
N ILE A 47 19.25 -3.84 -9.70
CA ILE A 47 19.77 -2.52 -10.04
C ILE A 47 18.76 -1.83 -10.96
N SER A 48 18.54 -0.53 -10.76
CA SER A 48 17.75 0.27 -11.67
C SER A 48 18.65 0.86 -12.77
N SER A 49 18.19 0.86 -14.03
CA SER A 49 18.80 1.58 -15.14
C SER A 49 18.24 2.99 -15.33
N THR A 50 17.39 3.48 -14.41
CA THR A 50 16.76 4.79 -14.48
C THR A 50 17.02 5.65 -13.24
N GLY A 51 17.06 6.96 -13.43
CA GLY A 51 17.17 7.97 -12.36
C GLY A 51 15.93 8.85 -12.27
N GLY A 52 15.83 9.63 -11.18
CA GLY A 52 14.79 10.64 -10.94
C GLY A 52 13.36 10.10 -10.89
N ASN A 53 13.16 8.88 -10.38
CA ASN A 53 11.87 8.21 -10.31
C ASN A 53 11.77 7.22 -9.13
N ALA A 54 10.64 6.53 -8.99
CA ALA A 54 10.38 5.57 -7.92
C ALA A 54 10.93 4.14 -8.18
N SER A 55 11.80 3.93 -9.17
CA SER A 55 12.26 2.59 -9.60
C SER A 55 12.91 1.80 -8.46
N VAL A 56 13.91 2.37 -7.79
CA VAL A 56 14.63 1.70 -6.69
C VAL A 56 13.69 1.40 -5.52
N GLY A 57 12.83 2.35 -5.13
CA GLY A 57 11.86 2.11 -4.05
C GLY A 57 10.89 0.98 -4.38
N THR A 58 10.48 0.86 -5.63
CA THR A 58 9.61 -0.23 -6.12
C THR A 58 10.31 -1.58 -6.05
N VAL A 59 11.56 -1.63 -6.51
CA VAL A 59 12.42 -2.83 -6.39
C VAL A 59 12.60 -3.22 -4.93
N GLU A 60 12.86 -2.27 -4.02
CA GLU A 60 13.00 -2.54 -2.59
C GLU A 60 11.71 -3.06 -1.94
N ILE A 61 10.55 -2.53 -2.32
CA ILE A 61 9.26 -3.02 -1.83
C ILE A 61 9.06 -4.49 -2.22
N ILE A 62 9.34 -4.84 -3.48
CA ILE A 62 9.18 -6.21 -3.98
C ILE A 62 10.23 -7.14 -3.37
N ASN A 63 11.51 -6.74 -3.33
CA ASN A 63 12.59 -7.48 -2.69
C ASN A 63 12.27 -7.74 -1.23
N ARG A 64 11.84 -6.69 -0.50
CA ARG A 64 11.37 -6.81 0.87
C ARG A 64 10.27 -7.84 0.87
N TYR A 65 9.18 -7.66 0.12
CA TYR A 65 8.04 -8.57 0.04
C TYR A 65 8.43 -10.03 -0.22
N CYS A 66 9.44 -10.28 -1.04
CA CYS A 66 9.92 -11.63 -1.34
C CYS A 66 10.96 -12.15 -0.33
N GLY A 67 11.01 -11.58 0.86
CA GLY A 67 11.85 -12.04 1.98
C GLY A 67 13.32 -11.65 1.87
N ARG A 68 13.67 -10.71 0.98
CA ARG A 68 15.06 -10.37 0.61
C ARG A 68 15.35 -8.86 0.70
N PRO A 69 15.09 -8.18 1.84
CA PRO A 69 15.23 -6.73 1.98
C PRO A 69 16.68 -6.21 1.90
N ASP A 70 17.66 -7.11 1.95
CA ASP A 70 19.08 -6.79 1.98
C ASP A 70 19.78 -7.00 0.63
N VAL A 71 19.04 -7.40 -0.40
CA VAL A 71 19.56 -7.45 -1.77
C VAL A 71 20.04 -6.04 -2.16
N PRO A 72 21.31 -5.89 -2.57
CA PRO A 72 21.84 -4.59 -2.98
C PRO A 72 21.05 -3.98 -4.13
N VAL A 73 20.76 -2.69 -3.99
CA VAL A 73 20.13 -1.85 -5.02
C VAL A 73 21.04 -0.68 -5.38
N GLY A 74 20.90 -0.18 -6.61
CA GLY A 74 21.60 1.01 -7.07
C GLY A 74 20.90 1.63 -8.29
N SER A 75 21.30 2.84 -8.63
CA SER A 75 20.78 3.60 -9.78
C SER A 75 21.89 4.38 -10.48
N PRO A 76 21.75 4.69 -11.78
CA PRO A 76 22.74 5.47 -12.51
C PRO A 76 22.90 6.88 -11.90
N LYS A 77 24.15 7.28 -11.61
CA LYS A 77 24.50 8.69 -11.31
C LYS A 77 25.09 9.44 -12.50
N GLY A 78 24.61 10.65 -12.76
CA GLY A 78 25.14 11.55 -13.79
C GLY A 78 24.70 11.19 -15.22
N MET A 79 25.08 10.02 -15.73
CA MET A 79 24.67 9.51 -17.05
C MET A 79 23.64 8.40 -16.88
N GLY A 80 22.47 8.58 -17.49
CA GLY A 80 21.39 7.60 -17.56
C GLY A 80 20.07 8.20 -18.04
N VAL A 81 19.12 7.33 -18.36
CA VAL A 81 17.78 7.76 -18.76
C VAL A 81 17.02 8.22 -17.51
N ILE A 82 16.60 9.49 -17.53
CA ILE A 82 15.75 10.10 -16.51
C ILE A 82 14.37 10.28 -17.11
N GLY A 83 13.39 9.49 -16.64
CA GLY A 83 12.00 9.63 -17.10
C GLY A 83 11.74 9.24 -18.57
N GLY A 84 10.47 9.07 -18.93
CA GLY A 84 10.03 8.57 -20.24
C GLY A 84 9.74 9.65 -21.30
N ALA A 85 10.00 9.32 -22.57
CA ALA A 85 9.60 9.97 -23.83
C ALA A 85 9.88 11.48 -24.09
N ALA A 86 9.94 12.38 -23.09
CA ALA A 86 10.20 13.81 -23.32
C ALA A 86 11.58 14.29 -22.83
N THR A 87 12.25 13.54 -21.95
CA THR A 87 13.47 13.99 -21.24
C THR A 87 14.78 13.34 -21.65
N ALA A 88 14.79 12.28 -22.45
CA ALA A 88 16.06 11.68 -22.90
C ALA A 88 16.92 12.62 -23.79
N LYS A 89 16.42 13.82 -24.12
CA LYS A 89 17.18 14.91 -24.78
C LYS A 89 17.43 16.13 -23.90
N VAL A 90 16.98 16.16 -22.64
CA VAL A 90 17.06 17.35 -21.78
C VAL A 90 18.21 17.19 -20.79
N LYS A 91 19.28 17.98 -20.98
CA LYS A 91 20.27 18.23 -19.93
C LYS A 91 19.55 18.83 -18.73
N VAL A 92 19.71 18.23 -17.56
CA VAL A 92 19.22 18.78 -16.28
C VAL A 92 19.92 20.13 -16.05
N ASP A 93 19.16 21.22 -16.01
CA ASP A 93 19.62 22.48 -15.45
C ASP A 93 19.51 22.38 -13.91
N PRO A 94 20.64 22.38 -13.17
CA PRO A 94 20.66 22.24 -11.71
C PRO A 94 19.90 23.34 -10.96
N THR A 95 19.48 24.41 -11.65
CA THR A 95 18.79 25.56 -11.06
C THR A 95 17.26 25.45 -11.11
N THR A 96 16.71 24.41 -11.71
CA THR A 96 15.25 24.24 -11.82
C THR A 96 14.66 23.71 -10.50
N PRO A 97 13.68 24.41 -9.88
CA PRO A 97 13.06 23.95 -8.63
C PRO A 97 12.25 22.64 -8.83
N PRO A 98 12.20 21.75 -7.83
CA PRO A 98 11.36 20.55 -7.87
C PRO A 98 9.87 20.89 -8.08
N GLY A 99 9.17 20.13 -8.92
CA GLY A 99 7.72 20.28 -9.13
C GLY A 99 7.30 21.24 -10.24
N ARG A 100 8.23 21.75 -11.05
CA ARG A 100 7.95 22.64 -12.20
C ARG A 100 8.43 22.12 -13.55
N ASN A 101 8.95 20.89 -13.61
CA ASN A 101 9.37 20.32 -14.89
C ASN A 101 8.17 19.59 -15.52
N PRO A 102 7.74 19.94 -16.75
CA PRO A 102 6.68 19.21 -17.47
C PRO A 102 6.98 17.71 -17.65
N ALA A 103 8.24 17.29 -17.46
CA ALA A 103 8.65 15.89 -17.38
C ALA A 103 8.16 15.16 -16.13
N GLU A 104 7.79 15.83 -15.04
CA GLU A 104 7.42 15.16 -13.78
C GLU A 104 6.03 14.50 -13.85
N ALA A 105 5.18 14.85 -14.83
CA ALA A 105 3.77 14.45 -14.85
C ALA A 105 3.49 13.01 -15.33
N ASN A 106 4.43 12.35 -16.03
CA ASN A 106 4.23 11.01 -16.58
C ASN A 106 5.11 9.93 -15.94
N HIS A 107 6.00 10.28 -15.00
CA HIS A 107 7.18 9.46 -14.66
C HIS A 107 7.12 8.81 -13.27
N ASP A 108 5.89 8.61 -12.79
CA ASP A 108 5.57 8.27 -11.40
C ASP A 108 4.69 7.03 -11.28
N LYS A 109 4.72 6.16 -12.31
CA LYS A 109 3.81 5.01 -12.40
C LYS A 109 3.83 4.12 -11.17
N TYR A 110 4.93 4.08 -10.43
CA TYR A 110 5.04 3.31 -9.18
C TYR A 110 5.06 4.16 -7.91
N ARG A 111 4.97 5.49 -7.99
CA ARG A 111 4.97 6.32 -6.78
C ARG A 111 3.78 6.01 -5.87
N TRP A 112 2.63 5.62 -6.44
CA TRP A 112 1.50 5.13 -5.67
C TRP A 112 1.83 3.86 -4.87
N LEU A 113 2.71 2.98 -5.38
CA LEU A 113 3.11 1.77 -4.66
C LEU A 113 3.95 2.12 -3.43
N LEU A 114 4.84 3.11 -3.53
CA LEU A 114 5.58 3.63 -2.37
C LEU A 114 4.64 4.26 -1.33
N GLU A 115 3.55 4.88 -1.78
CA GLU A 115 2.52 5.43 -0.90
C GLU A 115 1.69 4.34 -0.21
N ASP A 116 1.38 3.24 -0.90
CA ASP A 116 0.65 2.09 -0.35
C ASP A 116 1.51 1.22 0.58
N TYR A 117 2.85 1.24 0.39
CA TYR A 117 3.81 0.47 1.20
C TYR A 117 4.86 1.38 1.87
N PRO A 118 4.44 2.34 2.73
CA PRO A 118 5.36 3.27 3.38
C PRO A 118 6.29 2.52 4.34
N GLY A 119 7.59 2.86 4.33
CA GLY A 119 8.61 2.11 5.08
C GLY A 119 9.02 0.79 4.42
N TRP A 120 8.41 0.45 3.27
CA TRP A 120 8.79 -0.48 2.20
C TRP A 120 10.24 -0.50 1.73
N TYR A 121 10.86 0.66 1.80
CA TYR A 121 12.02 1.02 1.00
C TYR A 121 12.92 1.96 1.81
N LYS A 122 14.18 2.05 1.39
CA LYS A 122 15.17 2.98 1.90
C LYS A 122 15.23 4.23 1.01
N TYR A 123 15.08 4.06 -0.30
CA TYR A 123 15.22 5.13 -1.28
C TYR A 123 13.89 5.37 -1.99
N ALA A 124 13.25 6.51 -1.69
CA ALA A 124 11.99 6.90 -2.33
C ALA A 124 12.20 7.31 -3.79
N ASP A 125 13.32 7.98 -4.05
CA ASP A 125 13.79 8.34 -5.37
C ASP A 125 15.05 7.54 -5.70
N ALA A 126 15.15 7.06 -6.94
CA ALA A 126 16.32 6.38 -7.44
C ALA A 126 17.59 7.22 -7.25
N ASP A 127 17.50 8.55 -7.35
CA ASP A 127 18.66 9.44 -7.21
C ASP A 127 19.27 9.42 -5.80
N ASP A 128 18.55 8.96 -4.78
CA ASP A 128 19.06 8.81 -3.41
C ASP A 128 19.79 7.47 -3.17
N ALA A 129 19.62 6.49 -4.06
CA ALA A 129 20.24 5.17 -3.94
C ALA A 129 21.76 5.21 -4.24
N PRO A 130 22.54 4.17 -3.86
CA PRO A 130 23.94 4.05 -4.27
C PRO A 130 24.12 4.06 -5.80
N ASP A 131 25.31 4.44 -6.28
CA ASP A 131 25.62 4.36 -7.71
C ASP A 131 25.57 2.90 -8.19
N ALA A 132 24.78 2.64 -9.23
CA ALA A 132 24.65 1.33 -9.87
C ALA A 132 26.00 0.69 -10.19
N ASN A 133 26.98 1.45 -10.70
CA ASN A 133 28.28 0.89 -11.07
C ASN A 133 29.18 0.58 -9.88
N ASP A 134 29.06 1.32 -8.77
CA ASP A 134 29.70 0.93 -7.50
C ASP A 134 29.12 -0.41 -7.01
N VAL A 135 27.79 -0.55 -7.05
CA VAL A 135 27.11 -1.80 -6.68
C VAL A 135 27.55 -2.96 -7.59
N TYR A 136 27.56 -2.77 -8.91
CA TYR A 136 28.06 -3.77 -9.86
C TYR A 136 29.48 -4.22 -9.55
N ARG A 137 30.41 -3.27 -9.39
CA ARG A 137 31.83 -3.58 -9.17
C ARG A 137 32.03 -4.33 -7.85
N ARG A 138 31.42 -3.84 -6.78
CA ARG A 138 31.46 -4.50 -5.45
C ARG A 138 30.90 -5.92 -5.50
N VAL A 139 29.73 -6.10 -6.12
CA VAL A 139 29.04 -7.39 -6.17
C VAL A 139 29.82 -8.37 -7.04
N LEU A 140 30.28 -7.97 -8.23
CA LEU A 140 31.05 -8.83 -9.13
C LEU A 140 32.42 -9.20 -8.56
N ALA A 141 33.14 -8.25 -7.96
CA ALA A 141 34.46 -8.49 -7.37
C ALA A 141 34.41 -9.56 -6.26
N ALA A 142 33.32 -9.60 -5.50
CA ALA A 142 33.10 -10.58 -4.44
C ALA A 142 32.77 -11.99 -4.94
N GLN A 143 32.45 -12.18 -6.23
CA GLN A 143 32.07 -13.49 -6.76
C GLN A 143 33.26 -14.31 -7.27
N PRO A 144 33.15 -15.65 -7.29
CA PRO A 144 34.07 -16.49 -8.05
C PRO A 144 34.10 -16.12 -9.53
N ASP A 145 35.20 -16.44 -10.20
CA ASP A 145 35.35 -16.25 -11.63
C ASP A 145 34.33 -17.10 -12.38
N HIS A 146 33.78 -16.56 -13.47
CA HIS A 146 32.77 -17.23 -14.30
C HIS A 146 31.62 -17.83 -13.48
N SER A 147 31.00 -17.01 -12.62
CA SER A 147 29.89 -17.47 -11.76
C SER A 147 28.62 -16.61 -11.83
N VAL A 148 28.68 -15.43 -12.47
CA VAL A 148 27.56 -14.48 -12.47
C VAL A 148 26.89 -14.41 -13.85
N ALA A 149 25.57 -14.51 -13.88
CA ALA A 149 24.76 -14.13 -15.02
C ALA A 149 24.18 -12.74 -14.79
N ILE A 150 24.24 -11.87 -15.81
CA ILE A 150 23.56 -10.58 -15.79
C ILE A 150 22.27 -10.70 -16.60
N CYS A 151 21.16 -10.26 -16.02
CA CYS A 151 19.86 -10.16 -16.65
C CYS A 151 19.49 -8.68 -16.78
N SER A 152 19.54 -8.10 -17.98
CA SER A 152 19.13 -6.69 -18.18
C SER A 152 17.82 -6.62 -18.93
N ILE A 153 16.86 -5.91 -18.36
CA ILE A 153 15.48 -5.77 -18.86
C ILE A 153 15.11 -4.29 -19.02
N GLY A 154 16.06 -3.47 -19.48
CA GLY A 154 15.92 -2.02 -19.45
C GLY A 154 16.98 -1.30 -20.29
N PHE A 155 17.26 -0.05 -19.95
CA PHE A 155 18.29 0.76 -20.63
C PHE A 155 19.69 0.20 -20.36
N LEU A 156 20.60 0.39 -21.33
CA LEU A 156 21.93 -0.22 -21.30
C LEU A 156 23.02 0.73 -20.77
N THR A 157 22.63 1.88 -20.22
CA THR A 157 23.49 2.86 -19.56
C THR A 157 24.40 2.20 -18.52
N ASN A 158 23.84 1.39 -17.61
CA ASN A 158 24.62 0.74 -16.56
C ASN A 158 25.68 -0.21 -17.14
N MET A 159 25.35 -0.92 -18.22
CA MET A 159 26.25 -1.84 -18.92
C MET A 159 27.41 -1.09 -19.57
N ARG A 160 27.12 -0.01 -20.30
CA ARG A 160 28.15 0.87 -20.88
C ARG A 160 29.08 1.39 -19.79
N ARG A 161 28.50 2.02 -18.76
CA ARG A 161 29.29 2.65 -17.70
C ARG A 161 30.12 1.62 -16.94
N LEU A 162 29.62 0.41 -16.76
CA LEU A 162 30.37 -0.68 -16.14
C LEU A 162 31.64 -0.95 -16.94
N LEU A 163 31.56 -1.10 -18.26
CA LEU A 163 32.72 -1.31 -19.12
C LEU A 163 33.73 -0.15 -19.08
N GLU A 164 33.25 1.08 -18.89
CA GLU A 164 34.07 2.30 -18.83
C GLU A 164 34.71 2.56 -17.46
N THR A 165 34.35 1.80 -16.42
CA THR A 165 34.97 1.96 -15.09
C THR A 165 36.45 1.54 -15.07
N GLY A 166 37.28 2.31 -14.37
CA GLY A 166 38.66 1.92 -14.06
C GLY A 166 38.75 1.01 -12.81
N PRO A 167 39.97 0.59 -12.43
CA PRO A 167 40.23 -0.04 -11.13
C PRO A 167 39.75 0.82 -9.96
N ASP A 168 39.34 0.19 -8.87
CA ASP A 168 38.83 0.86 -7.67
C ASP A 168 39.16 0.08 -6.39
N GLU A 169 38.52 0.45 -5.27
CA GLU A 169 38.71 -0.22 -3.98
C GLU A 169 38.18 -1.66 -3.93
N HIS A 170 37.23 -2.00 -4.81
CA HIS A 170 36.61 -3.34 -4.87
C HIS A 170 37.44 -4.31 -5.72
N SER A 171 38.05 -3.83 -6.81
CA SER A 171 38.84 -4.65 -7.73
C SER A 171 39.97 -3.89 -8.40
N PRO A 172 41.18 -4.50 -8.52
CA PRO A 172 42.28 -3.93 -9.29
C PRO A 172 42.05 -3.98 -10.81
N LEU A 173 40.99 -4.64 -11.29
CA LEU A 173 40.65 -4.70 -12.71
C LEU A 173 39.76 -3.52 -13.12
N ASP A 174 39.96 -3.04 -14.35
CA ASP A 174 38.95 -2.21 -15.01
C ASP A 174 37.65 -3.00 -15.22
N GLY A 175 36.57 -2.29 -15.52
CA GLY A 175 35.24 -2.90 -15.60
C GLY A 175 35.11 -3.95 -16.70
N ARG A 176 35.73 -3.72 -17.86
CA ARG A 176 35.71 -4.70 -18.95
C ARG A 176 36.42 -6.00 -18.56
N ALA A 177 37.60 -5.91 -17.93
CA ALA A 177 38.34 -7.07 -17.45
C ALA A 177 37.62 -7.77 -16.30
N LEU A 178 36.99 -7.01 -15.40
CA LEU A 178 36.18 -7.56 -14.31
C LEU A 178 34.97 -8.34 -14.86
N VAL A 179 34.24 -7.79 -15.83
CA VAL A 179 33.13 -8.49 -16.50
C VAL A 179 33.64 -9.76 -17.19
N ALA A 180 34.74 -9.68 -17.94
CA ALA A 180 35.32 -10.83 -18.63
C ALA A 180 35.71 -11.97 -17.66
N GLN A 181 36.16 -11.62 -16.45
CA GLN A 181 36.55 -12.59 -15.44
C GLN A 181 35.35 -13.19 -14.69
N LYS A 182 34.34 -12.37 -14.36
CA LYS A 182 33.28 -12.76 -13.41
C LYS A 182 32.01 -13.26 -14.07
N VAL A 183 31.66 -12.72 -15.23
CA VAL A 183 30.38 -12.96 -15.90
C VAL A 183 30.47 -14.20 -16.80
N ILE A 184 29.49 -15.10 -16.70
CA ILE A 184 29.38 -16.27 -17.59
C ILE A 184 28.64 -15.94 -18.89
N LYS A 185 27.58 -15.15 -18.77
CA LYS A 185 26.71 -14.72 -19.87
C LYS A 185 25.92 -13.50 -19.46
N TRP A 186 25.53 -12.73 -20.46
CA TRP A 186 24.58 -11.64 -20.32
C TRP A 186 23.31 -11.98 -21.10
N VAL A 187 22.16 -11.97 -20.45
CA VAL A 187 20.85 -12.12 -21.09
C VAL A 187 20.17 -10.76 -21.10
N ALA A 188 19.81 -10.28 -22.29
CA ALA A 188 19.32 -8.92 -22.50
C ALA A 188 17.94 -8.93 -23.17
N MET A 189 16.96 -8.27 -22.54
CA MET A 189 15.81 -7.73 -23.26
C MET A 189 16.32 -6.49 -23.99
N ALA A 190 16.57 -6.62 -25.29
CA ALA A 190 17.05 -5.52 -26.10
C ALA A 190 16.78 -5.80 -27.58
N CYS A 191 16.73 -4.71 -28.36
CA CYS A 191 16.67 -4.74 -29.82
C CYS A 191 15.36 -5.32 -30.40
N TRP A 192 15.21 -5.17 -31.71
CA TRP A 192 14.12 -5.73 -32.50
C TRP A 192 14.70 -6.46 -33.70
N TYR A 193 14.72 -7.78 -33.63
CA TYR A 193 15.31 -8.60 -34.69
C TYR A 193 14.25 -9.16 -35.66
N PRO A 194 14.64 -9.51 -36.90
CA PRO A 194 15.99 -9.41 -37.48
C PRO A 194 16.40 -7.99 -37.86
N ARG A 195 15.47 -7.03 -37.93
CA ARG A 195 15.78 -5.61 -38.10
C ARG A 195 14.66 -4.73 -37.55
N GLY A 196 15.01 -3.69 -36.81
CA GLY A 196 14.02 -2.77 -36.25
C GLY A 196 14.62 -1.83 -35.22
N LYS A 197 13.76 -1.29 -34.36
CA LYS A 197 14.11 -0.49 -33.18
C LYS A 197 13.07 -0.77 -32.10
N GLU A 198 13.51 -0.80 -30.85
CA GLU A 198 12.61 -0.92 -29.70
C GLU A 198 12.85 0.23 -28.71
N TYR A 199 11.97 0.38 -27.73
CA TYR A 199 11.93 1.54 -26.84
C TYR A 199 13.26 1.83 -26.13
N ASN A 200 13.90 0.82 -25.52
CA ASN A 200 15.13 0.98 -24.73
C ASN A 200 16.30 1.41 -25.61
N SER A 201 16.50 0.77 -26.75
CA SER A 201 17.51 1.14 -27.75
C SER A 201 17.22 2.48 -28.44
N MET A 202 15.95 2.86 -28.61
CA MET A 202 15.60 4.19 -29.13
C MET A 202 15.97 5.31 -28.16
N MET A 203 15.72 5.10 -26.87
CA MET A 203 15.92 6.10 -25.84
C MET A 203 17.37 6.17 -25.34
N ASP A 204 18.10 5.05 -25.41
CA ASP A 204 19.47 4.91 -24.92
C ASP A 204 20.40 4.30 -25.99
N TRP A 205 20.30 4.79 -27.22
CA TRP A 205 20.98 4.20 -28.39
C TRP A 205 22.51 4.19 -28.27
N GLU A 206 23.10 5.26 -27.71
CA GLU A 206 24.56 5.38 -27.62
C GLU A 206 25.11 4.36 -26.61
N SER A 207 24.46 4.23 -25.45
CA SER A 207 24.81 3.22 -24.47
C SER A 207 24.55 1.81 -24.98
N SER A 208 23.45 1.60 -25.70
CA SER A 208 23.15 0.32 -26.33
C SER A 208 24.24 -0.09 -27.31
N LYS A 209 24.67 0.82 -28.19
CA LYS A 209 25.76 0.58 -29.14
C LYS A 209 27.06 0.22 -28.44
N ILE A 210 27.47 1.05 -27.49
CA ILE A 210 28.75 0.86 -26.79
C ILE A 210 28.73 -0.45 -25.99
N ALA A 211 27.68 -0.70 -25.21
CA ALA A 211 27.56 -1.91 -24.40
C ALA A 211 27.54 -3.18 -25.25
N LEU A 212 26.64 -3.26 -26.24
CA LEU A 212 26.44 -4.46 -27.04
C LEU A 212 27.64 -4.79 -27.92
N GLU A 213 28.29 -3.80 -28.53
CA GLU A 213 29.42 -4.04 -29.44
C GLU A 213 30.74 -4.31 -28.69
N ASN A 214 30.83 -3.98 -27.39
CA ASN A 214 32.06 -4.10 -26.61
C ASN A 214 32.00 -5.12 -25.46
N TRP A 215 30.86 -5.79 -25.26
CA TRP A 215 30.72 -6.74 -24.18
C TRP A 215 31.68 -7.95 -24.35
N PRO A 216 32.42 -8.37 -23.30
CA PRO A 216 33.49 -9.35 -23.45
C PRO A 216 33.04 -10.82 -23.32
N THR A 217 31.76 -11.09 -23.02
CA THR A 217 31.22 -12.46 -22.84
C THR A 217 30.02 -12.70 -23.77
N PRO A 218 29.52 -13.93 -23.93
CA PRO A 218 28.36 -14.18 -24.78
C PRO A 218 27.11 -13.41 -24.32
N ILE A 219 26.40 -12.83 -25.29
CA ILE A 219 25.09 -12.18 -25.11
C ILE A 219 24.01 -13.11 -25.66
N ILE A 220 22.93 -13.27 -24.90
CA ILE A 220 21.70 -13.94 -25.30
C ILE A 220 20.60 -12.87 -25.36
N PHE A 221 20.07 -12.61 -26.54
CA PHE A 221 19.03 -11.62 -26.74
C PHE A 221 17.63 -12.25 -26.63
N SER A 222 16.83 -11.73 -25.71
CA SER A 222 15.37 -11.89 -25.68
C SER A 222 14.76 -10.64 -26.31
N ASP A 223 14.73 -10.58 -27.64
CA ASP A 223 14.35 -9.35 -28.34
C ASP A 223 12.85 -9.04 -28.25
N PHE A 224 12.48 -7.80 -28.57
CA PHE A 224 11.10 -7.32 -28.47
C PHE A 224 10.09 -8.21 -29.20
N GLN A 225 10.45 -8.75 -30.37
CA GLN A 225 9.53 -9.57 -31.16
C GLN A 225 9.26 -10.93 -30.48
N TYR A 226 10.24 -11.47 -29.75
CA TYR A 226 10.08 -12.74 -29.06
C TYR A 226 9.06 -12.64 -27.92
N GLY A 227 9.24 -11.66 -27.02
CA GLY A 227 8.36 -11.44 -25.86
C GLY A 227 6.94 -11.00 -26.20
N CYS A 228 6.73 -10.44 -27.40
CA CYS A 228 5.39 -10.14 -27.92
C CYS A 228 4.52 -11.40 -27.95
N ASP A 229 3.23 -11.24 -27.65
CA ASP A 229 2.21 -12.31 -27.66
C ASP A 229 2.42 -13.44 -26.64
N ILE A 230 3.34 -13.27 -25.69
CA ILE A 230 3.47 -14.12 -24.50
C ILE A 230 2.78 -13.38 -23.35
N TYR A 231 1.53 -13.74 -23.03
CA TYR A 231 0.74 -13.00 -22.05
C TYR A 231 0.80 -13.63 -20.65
N SER A 232 1.07 -12.81 -19.61
CA SER A 232 1.10 -13.21 -18.20
C SER A 232 0.54 -12.12 -17.27
N GLY A 233 0.40 -12.40 -15.98
CA GLY A 233 -0.01 -11.43 -14.94
C GLY A 233 -1.49 -11.42 -14.61
N ARG A 234 -2.35 -12.08 -15.41
CA ARG A 234 -3.78 -12.13 -15.14
C ARG A 234 -4.10 -13.01 -13.94
N ALA A 235 -3.46 -14.18 -13.81
CA ALA A 235 -3.74 -15.09 -12.70
C ALA A 235 -3.39 -14.44 -11.36
N VAL A 236 -2.25 -13.75 -11.26
CA VAL A 236 -1.89 -13.06 -10.02
C VAL A 236 -2.82 -11.87 -9.72
N ALA A 237 -3.27 -11.13 -10.74
CA ALA A 237 -4.23 -10.03 -10.56
C ALA A 237 -5.57 -10.51 -9.99
N GLU A 238 -6.02 -11.70 -10.41
CA GLU A 238 -7.30 -12.30 -10.03
C GLU A 238 -7.18 -13.28 -8.84
N MET A 239 -5.97 -13.51 -8.33
CA MET A 239 -5.71 -14.43 -7.23
C MET A 239 -6.51 -14.03 -5.97
N GLU A 240 -7.12 -14.98 -5.28
CA GLU A 240 -7.76 -14.74 -3.98
C GLU A 240 -6.72 -14.47 -2.87
N GLY A 241 -7.12 -13.74 -1.83
CA GLY A 241 -6.24 -13.44 -0.70
C GLY A 241 -5.79 -11.97 -0.64
N PRO A 242 -4.97 -11.63 0.37
CA PRO A 242 -4.67 -10.24 0.72
C PRO A 242 -3.95 -9.50 -0.42
N ARG A 243 -4.10 -8.17 -0.43
CA ARG A 243 -3.28 -7.30 -1.28
C ARG A 243 -1.80 -7.50 -0.99
N ASN A 244 -1.00 -7.36 -2.03
CA ASN A 244 0.46 -7.44 -1.98
C ASN A 244 1.04 -6.65 -3.15
N PRO A 245 2.31 -6.20 -3.08
CA PRO A 245 2.82 -5.24 -4.05
C PRO A 245 2.89 -5.78 -5.48
N ILE A 246 3.00 -7.09 -5.68
CA ILE A 246 3.01 -7.71 -7.02
C ILE A 246 1.58 -7.75 -7.58
N LYS A 247 0.64 -8.33 -6.83
CA LYS A 247 -0.78 -8.41 -7.20
C LYS A 247 -1.37 -7.03 -7.46
N ASP A 248 -1.07 -6.06 -6.61
CA ASP A 248 -1.60 -4.70 -6.71
C ASP A 248 -1.19 -4.02 -8.02
N VAL A 249 0.06 -4.21 -8.46
CA VAL A 249 0.54 -3.69 -9.73
C VAL A 249 -0.24 -4.32 -10.89
N PHE A 250 -0.37 -5.65 -10.93
CA PHE A 250 -1.10 -6.31 -12.01
C PHE A 250 -2.60 -5.99 -12.00
N ALA A 251 -3.24 -6.00 -10.84
CA ALA A 251 -4.68 -5.69 -10.70
C ALA A 251 -5.00 -4.22 -11.01
N GLY A 252 -4.09 -3.29 -10.70
CA GLY A 252 -4.27 -1.86 -10.97
C GLY A 252 -4.07 -1.46 -12.43
N HIS A 253 -3.33 -2.24 -13.22
CA HIS A 253 -2.96 -1.87 -14.60
C HIS A 253 -3.59 -2.74 -15.68
N LEU A 254 -4.04 -3.95 -15.36
CA LEU A 254 -4.69 -4.80 -16.34
C LEU A 254 -6.14 -4.36 -16.57
N PRO A 255 -6.57 -4.09 -17.83
CA PRO A 255 -7.96 -3.77 -18.11
C PRO A 255 -8.88 -4.95 -17.75
N SER A 256 -10.17 -4.67 -17.50
CA SER A 256 -11.14 -5.73 -17.24
C SER A 256 -11.26 -6.66 -18.47
N ARG A 257 -11.65 -7.92 -18.23
CA ARG A 257 -11.89 -8.88 -19.33
C ARG A 257 -12.96 -8.39 -20.31
N GLU A 258 -13.94 -7.65 -19.79
CA GLU A 258 -14.97 -7.00 -20.59
C GLU A 258 -14.37 -5.91 -21.50
N ALA A 259 -13.53 -5.01 -20.96
CA ALA A 259 -12.90 -3.94 -21.73
C ALA A 259 -12.02 -4.48 -22.88
N ILE A 260 -11.35 -5.62 -22.67
CA ILE A 260 -10.58 -6.30 -23.72
C ILE A 260 -11.50 -6.90 -24.80
N THR A 261 -12.61 -7.50 -24.38
CA THR A 261 -13.57 -8.13 -25.30
C THR A 261 -14.29 -7.11 -26.17
N GLN A 262 -14.51 -5.90 -25.64
CA GLN A 262 -15.12 -4.77 -26.35
C GLN A 262 -14.18 -4.07 -27.33
N ASP A 263 -12.88 -4.38 -27.33
CA ASP A 263 -11.87 -3.80 -28.22
C ASP A 263 -11.12 -4.86 -29.06
N PRO A 264 -11.80 -5.68 -29.88
CA PRO A 264 -11.22 -6.89 -30.49
C PRO A 264 -10.09 -6.65 -31.49
N GLU A 265 -9.89 -5.40 -31.94
CA GLU A 265 -8.81 -5.03 -32.89
C GLU A 265 -8.02 -3.79 -32.47
N GLY A 266 -8.40 -3.10 -31.39
CA GLY A 266 -7.74 -1.88 -30.96
C GLY A 266 -6.61 -2.12 -29.96
N TRP A 267 -6.24 -1.04 -29.29
CA TRP A 267 -5.03 -0.95 -28.48
C TRP A 267 -5.03 -1.96 -27.33
N ASN A 268 -6.18 -2.18 -26.68
CA ASN A 268 -6.25 -3.08 -25.53
C ASN A 268 -6.05 -4.54 -25.94
N ARG A 269 -6.62 -4.98 -27.06
CA ARG A 269 -6.41 -6.36 -27.55
C ARG A 269 -4.97 -6.60 -27.98
N ARG A 270 -4.34 -5.63 -28.64
CA ARG A 270 -2.93 -5.76 -29.06
C ARG A 270 -1.98 -5.80 -27.87
N GLN A 271 -2.21 -4.93 -26.88
CA GLN A 271 -1.31 -4.79 -25.73
C GLN A 271 -1.54 -5.86 -24.65
N PHE A 272 -2.79 -6.37 -24.51
CA PHE A 272 -3.17 -7.27 -23.43
C PHE A 272 -3.72 -8.65 -23.85
N GLY A 273 -3.83 -8.92 -25.16
CA GLY A 273 -4.25 -10.22 -25.68
C GLY A 273 -5.58 -10.71 -25.09
N MET A 274 -5.56 -11.90 -24.47
CA MET A 274 -6.71 -12.49 -23.77
C MET A 274 -6.82 -12.11 -22.28
N GLY A 275 -6.03 -11.14 -21.81
CA GLY A 275 -6.07 -10.67 -20.43
C GLY A 275 -4.72 -10.44 -19.75
N GLY A 276 -3.57 -10.81 -20.31
CA GLY A 276 -2.27 -10.61 -19.65
C GLY A 276 -1.48 -9.44 -20.24
N ARG A 277 -0.31 -9.11 -19.68
CA ARG A 277 0.67 -8.23 -20.34
C ARG A 277 1.66 -9.09 -21.13
N SER A 278 2.16 -8.59 -22.27
CA SER A 278 3.30 -9.19 -22.97
C SER A 278 4.46 -9.40 -22.00
N SER A 279 5.21 -10.48 -22.19
CA SER A 279 6.22 -10.93 -21.25
C SER A 279 7.62 -10.80 -21.84
N TRP A 280 8.10 -9.57 -22.05
CA TRP A 280 9.43 -9.33 -22.61
C TRP A 280 10.53 -9.56 -21.59
N ASP A 281 10.32 -9.09 -20.37
CA ASP A 281 11.32 -9.15 -19.31
C ASP A 281 11.37 -10.53 -18.65
N GLN A 282 10.22 -11.18 -18.48
CA GLN A 282 10.10 -12.48 -17.84
C GLN A 282 10.75 -13.59 -18.68
N THR A 283 10.70 -13.50 -20.02
CA THR A 283 11.43 -14.45 -20.87
C THR A 283 12.94 -14.30 -20.72
N THR A 284 13.42 -13.07 -20.53
CA THR A 284 14.83 -12.77 -20.22
C THR A 284 15.25 -13.41 -18.90
N VAL A 285 14.43 -13.28 -17.85
CA VAL A 285 14.66 -13.94 -16.54
C VAL A 285 14.69 -15.47 -16.67
N LEU A 286 13.73 -16.06 -17.38
CA LEU A 286 13.68 -17.51 -17.62
C LEU A 286 14.93 -18.02 -18.35
N ALA A 287 15.36 -17.35 -19.42
CA ALA A 287 16.56 -17.73 -20.16
C ALA A 287 17.84 -17.53 -19.33
N CYS A 288 17.86 -16.51 -18.47
CA CYS A 288 18.97 -16.25 -17.57
C CYS A 288 19.17 -17.38 -16.54
N VAL A 289 18.09 -17.77 -15.85
CA VAL A 289 18.15 -18.76 -14.76
C VAL A 289 18.12 -20.20 -15.28
N ARG A 290 17.14 -20.54 -16.12
CA ARG A 290 16.91 -21.92 -16.59
C ARG A 290 17.65 -22.26 -17.88
N GLY A 291 18.28 -21.27 -18.53
CA GLY A 291 19.03 -21.47 -19.77
C GLY A 291 18.20 -21.22 -21.03
N GLU A 292 18.90 -20.78 -22.06
CA GLU A 292 18.37 -20.30 -23.33
C GLU A 292 17.74 -21.39 -24.21
N GLU A 293 18.03 -22.67 -23.98
CA GLU A 293 17.43 -23.77 -24.76
C GLU A 293 16.32 -24.52 -24.00
N SER A 294 16.03 -24.16 -22.74
CA SER A 294 15.07 -24.90 -21.91
C SER A 294 13.65 -24.83 -22.48
N TYR A 295 13.19 -23.61 -22.82
CA TYR A 295 11.88 -23.37 -23.43
C TYR A 295 11.98 -22.73 -24.82
N PHE A 296 13.16 -22.23 -25.19
CA PHE A 296 13.36 -21.42 -26.38
C PHE A 296 14.20 -22.16 -27.42
N GLY A 297 13.98 -21.82 -28.67
CA GLY A 297 14.96 -22.09 -29.71
C GLY A 297 16.02 -21.00 -29.66
N VAL A 298 17.18 -21.25 -30.24
CA VAL A 298 18.24 -20.24 -30.36
C VAL A 298 18.72 -20.13 -31.80
N GLU A 299 18.96 -18.91 -32.24
CA GLU A 299 19.68 -18.64 -33.48
C GLU A 299 21.02 -18.00 -33.14
N ARG A 300 22.10 -18.50 -33.72
CA ARG A 300 23.45 -17.98 -33.53
C ARG A 300 23.77 -16.91 -34.57
N GLY A 301 24.47 -15.87 -34.13
CA GLY A 301 24.80 -14.75 -35.00
C GLY A 301 25.49 -13.61 -34.29
N THR A 302 25.41 -12.45 -34.92
CA THR A 302 26.00 -11.20 -34.44
C THR A 302 24.96 -10.09 -34.52
N HIS A 303 24.93 -9.25 -33.49
CA HIS A 303 24.16 -8.01 -33.47
C HIS A 303 24.94 -6.87 -34.14
N ARG A 304 24.23 -5.91 -34.73
CA ARG A 304 24.79 -4.61 -35.13
C ARG A 304 23.80 -3.48 -34.85
N MET A 305 24.25 -2.40 -34.22
CA MET A 305 23.52 -1.12 -34.20
C MET A 305 23.74 -0.38 -35.51
N ILE A 306 22.64 -0.04 -36.20
CA ILE A 306 22.61 0.69 -37.47
C ILE A 306 22.24 2.14 -37.16
N GLY A 307 23.13 3.10 -37.42
CA GLY A 307 22.81 4.51 -37.25
C GLY A 307 22.83 4.99 -35.79
N THR A 308 22.02 6.00 -35.50
CA THR A 308 22.07 6.78 -34.24
C THR A 308 20.69 7.01 -33.61
N GLU A 309 19.67 6.23 -33.99
CA GLU A 309 18.32 6.34 -33.42
C GLU A 309 17.83 5.01 -32.82
N GLY A 310 18.76 4.09 -32.54
CA GLY A 310 18.47 2.79 -31.94
C GLY A 310 18.16 1.67 -32.94
N GLU A 311 18.29 1.92 -34.25
CA GLU A 311 18.07 0.85 -35.23
C GLU A 311 19.12 -0.24 -35.08
N ASN A 312 18.70 -1.48 -35.28
CA ASN A 312 19.53 -2.65 -35.08
C ASN A 312 19.20 -3.76 -36.09
N GLU A 313 20.18 -4.63 -36.34
CA GLU A 313 20.00 -5.85 -37.13
C GLU A 313 20.65 -7.06 -36.48
N TRP A 314 20.07 -8.22 -36.76
CA TRP A 314 20.64 -9.52 -36.50
C TRP A 314 21.22 -10.12 -37.78
N ILE A 315 22.44 -10.62 -37.70
CA ILE A 315 23.14 -11.28 -38.81
C ILE A 315 23.41 -12.73 -38.39
N PRO A 316 22.62 -13.71 -38.89
CA PRO A 316 22.86 -15.12 -38.61
C PRO A 316 24.27 -15.55 -39.03
N SER A 317 24.95 -16.28 -38.15
CA SER A 317 26.30 -16.78 -38.40
C SER A 317 26.60 -17.98 -37.53
N ALA A 318 27.09 -19.07 -38.12
CA ALA A 318 27.45 -20.29 -37.39
C ALA A 318 28.60 -20.07 -36.39
N ASP A 319 29.48 -19.11 -36.65
CA ASP A 319 30.61 -18.73 -35.79
C ASP A 319 30.34 -17.46 -34.98
N GLY A 320 29.08 -17.00 -34.95
CA GLY A 320 28.66 -15.81 -34.22
C GLY A 320 28.84 -15.95 -32.70
N PRO A 321 29.28 -14.89 -32.01
CA PRO A 321 29.55 -14.93 -30.56
C PRO A 321 28.28 -14.84 -29.71
N HIS A 322 27.11 -14.59 -30.31
CA HIS A 322 25.87 -14.31 -29.60
C HIS A 322 24.74 -15.22 -30.04
N LEU A 323 23.71 -15.28 -29.21
CA LEU A 323 22.47 -16.01 -29.47
C LEU A 323 21.28 -15.04 -29.39
N ARG A 324 20.22 -15.31 -30.15
CA ARG A 324 18.90 -14.74 -29.88
C ARG A 324 17.87 -15.83 -29.68
N LEU A 325 16.88 -15.57 -28.84
CA LEU A 325 15.77 -16.48 -28.61
C LEU A 325 14.85 -16.51 -29.85
N VAL A 326 14.40 -17.70 -30.23
CA VAL A 326 13.41 -17.94 -31.28
C VAL A 326 12.37 -18.97 -30.80
N ASP A 327 11.28 -19.13 -31.56
CA ASP A 327 10.19 -20.03 -31.17
C ASP A 327 10.63 -21.50 -31.09
N LYS A 328 10.25 -22.17 -30.00
CA LYS A 328 10.38 -23.62 -29.78
C LYS A 328 9.16 -24.15 -29.05
N THR A 329 8.91 -23.64 -27.85
CA THR A 329 7.70 -23.92 -27.08
C THR A 329 6.59 -22.95 -27.51
N PRO A 330 5.32 -23.39 -27.62
CA PRO A 330 4.21 -22.48 -27.92
C PRO A 330 4.15 -21.30 -26.95
N LYS A 331 4.05 -20.07 -27.46
CA LYS A 331 4.04 -18.83 -26.65
C LYS A 331 3.01 -18.84 -25.51
N ALA A 332 1.83 -19.40 -25.75
CA ALA A 332 0.80 -19.53 -24.71
C ALA A 332 1.21 -20.45 -23.54
N GLU A 333 2.05 -21.45 -23.79
CA GLU A 333 2.58 -22.34 -22.75
C GLU A 333 3.68 -21.65 -21.94
N VAL A 334 4.56 -20.90 -22.60
CA VAL A 334 5.52 -20.02 -21.93
C VAL A 334 4.81 -18.99 -21.05
N GLY A 335 3.73 -18.39 -21.54
CA GLY A 335 2.91 -17.45 -20.76
C GLY A 335 2.30 -18.08 -19.51
N ARG A 336 1.76 -19.30 -19.60
CA ARG A 336 1.24 -20.03 -18.43
C ARG A 336 2.34 -20.37 -17.42
N LEU A 337 3.53 -20.72 -17.89
CA LEU A 337 4.68 -20.99 -17.02
C LEU A 337 5.07 -19.73 -16.22
N ILE A 338 5.16 -18.58 -16.90
CA ILE A 338 5.47 -17.29 -16.29
C ILE A 338 4.40 -16.92 -15.26
N ASP A 339 3.12 -17.02 -15.62
CA ASP A 339 2.02 -16.70 -14.71
C ASP A 339 2.06 -17.59 -13.44
N GLY A 340 2.40 -18.87 -13.61
CA GLY A 340 2.61 -19.80 -12.50
C GLY A 340 3.76 -19.39 -11.58
N LEU A 341 4.88 -18.90 -12.11
CA LEU A 341 5.99 -18.39 -11.31
C LEU A 341 5.61 -17.13 -10.53
N ILE A 342 4.93 -16.18 -11.17
CA ILE A 342 4.47 -14.96 -10.51
C ILE A 342 3.49 -15.30 -9.37
N CYS A 343 2.57 -16.25 -9.60
CA CYS A 343 1.65 -16.73 -8.58
C CYS A 343 2.38 -17.43 -7.42
N ALA A 344 3.33 -18.32 -7.72
CA ALA A 344 4.11 -19.03 -6.70
C ALA A 344 4.90 -18.08 -5.80
N CYS A 345 5.43 -16.98 -6.35
CA CYS A 345 6.06 -15.92 -5.57
C CYS A 345 5.08 -15.35 -4.53
N VAL A 346 3.89 -14.95 -4.96
CA VAL A 346 2.87 -14.38 -4.06
C VAL A 346 2.40 -15.38 -3.00
N GLU A 347 2.17 -16.64 -3.39
CA GLU A 347 1.75 -17.71 -2.49
C GLU A 347 2.81 -18.01 -1.41
N THR A 348 4.08 -18.02 -1.79
CA THR A 348 5.20 -18.26 -0.86
C THR A 348 5.34 -17.14 0.16
N HIS A 349 5.08 -15.89 -0.26
CA HIS A 349 5.31 -14.69 0.55
C HIS A 349 4.03 -13.99 1.00
N GLN A 350 3.01 -14.72 1.49
CA GLN A 350 1.78 -14.14 2.08
C GLN A 350 2.02 -13.39 3.43
N ARG A 351 3.11 -12.60 3.53
CA ARG A 351 3.85 -12.18 4.73
C ARG A 351 3.03 -11.90 6.01
N VAL A 352 3.25 -12.82 6.95
CA VAL A 352 3.75 -12.65 8.32
C VAL A 352 4.11 -11.21 8.77
N ALA A 353 3.63 -10.87 9.96
CA ALA A 353 3.88 -9.68 10.79
C ALA A 353 5.33 -9.13 10.75
N GLN A 354 5.48 -7.79 10.74
CA GLN A 354 6.76 -7.09 10.83
C GLN A 354 7.36 -7.16 12.25
N GLU A 355 8.67 -7.41 12.34
CA GLU A 355 9.47 -7.07 13.52
C GLU A 355 9.77 -5.56 13.55
N GLY A 356 9.72 -4.93 14.75
CA GLY A 356 9.97 -3.50 14.95
C GLY A 356 8.76 -2.70 15.50
N PRO A 357 8.89 -1.36 15.61
CA PRO A 357 7.86 -0.50 16.18
C PRO A 357 6.70 -0.25 15.20
N ILE A 358 5.52 0.08 15.73
CA ILE A 358 4.43 0.70 14.96
C ILE A 358 4.94 2.01 14.37
N ARG A 359 4.60 2.34 13.12
CA ARG A 359 5.03 3.58 12.44
C ARG A 359 3.85 4.43 12.02
N ASN A 360 3.98 5.74 12.15
CA ASN A 360 2.97 6.72 11.74
C ASN A 360 3.45 7.55 10.54
N PRO A 361 2.58 7.83 9.56
CA PRO A 361 1.20 7.34 9.43
C PRO A 361 1.14 5.82 9.14
N LEU A 362 0.02 5.18 9.46
CA LEU A 362 -0.15 3.73 9.33
C LEU A 362 -0.19 3.24 7.87
N PHE A 363 -0.69 4.07 6.96
CA PHE A 363 -0.80 3.79 5.53
C PHE A 363 -0.86 5.11 4.72
N GLY A 364 -0.86 5.00 3.39
CA GLY A 364 -0.77 6.10 2.41
C GLY A 364 -1.83 7.21 2.48
N ARG A 365 -1.77 8.14 1.50
CA ARG A 365 -2.45 9.46 1.57
C ARG A 365 -3.99 9.40 1.58
N HIS A 366 -4.59 10.46 2.14
CA HIS A 366 -6.04 10.75 2.18
C HIS A 366 -6.92 9.68 2.84
N ARG A 367 -6.44 9.17 3.96
CA ARG A 367 -7.24 8.30 4.84
C ARG A 367 -7.63 9.08 6.08
N ALA A 368 -8.84 9.59 6.04
CA ALA A 368 -9.41 10.41 7.09
C ALA A 368 -10.39 9.60 7.93
N ASP A 369 -10.81 10.19 9.05
CA ASP A 369 -11.91 9.72 9.86
C ASP A 369 -11.81 8.21 10.20
N PRO A 370 -10.66 7.76 10.73
CA PRO A 370 -10.40 6.33 10.87
C PRO A 370 -11.23 5.74 12.02
N GLN A 371 -11.96 4.67 11.74
CA GLN A 371 -12.56 3.83 12.75
C GLN A 371 -11.78 2.55 12.94
N ILE A 372 -11.19 2.37 14.14
CA ILE A 372 -10.53 1.14 14.55
C ILE A 372 -11.51 0.22 15.32
N ARG A 373 -11.48 -1.07 14.99
CA ARG A 373 -12.23 -2.15 15.65
C ARG A 373 -11.36 -3.40 15.75
N ARG A 374 -11.71 -4.33 16.63
CA ARG A 374 -11.07 -5.65 16.68
C ARG A 374 -12.13 -6.73 16.55
N PHE A 375 -11.98 -7.57 15.53
CA PHE A 375 -12.84 -8.72 15.25
C PHE A 375 -12.00 -9.98 15.41
N GLY A 376 -12.32 -10.79 16.41
CA GLY A 376 -11.46 -11.91 16.82
C GLY A 376 -10.05 -11.45 17.22
N ASP A 377 -9.04 -12.01 16.55
CA ASP A 377 -7.62 -11.72 16.74
C ASP A 377 -7.08 -10.61 15.82
N THR A 378 -7.94 -10.04 14.97
CA THR A 378 -7.54 -9.12 13.91
C THR A 378 -8.11 -7.74 14.18
N SER A 379 -7.24 -6.73 14.16
CA SER A 379 -7.60 -5.32 14.23
C SER A 379 -7.92 -4.81 12.82
N TRP A 380 -8.96 -3.99 12.71
CA TRP A 380 -9.47 -3.45 11.46
C TRP A 380 -9.56 -1.93 11.56
N ILE A 381 -9.11 -1.21 10.53
CA ILE A 381 -9.33 0.22 10.38
C ILE A 381 -10.12 0.49 9.11
N PHE A 382 -11.19 1.27 9.24
CA PHE A 382 -12.02 1.74 8.14
C PHE A 382 -11.90 3.27 8.08
N PRO A 383 -11.18 3.85 7.11
CA PRO A 383 -11.10 5.31 6.95
C PRO A 383 -11.97 5.83 5.80
N THR A 384 -12.44 7.07 5.91
CA THR A 384 -12.92 7.86 4.77
C THR A 384 -11.80 8.05 3.75
N GLY A 385 -12.13 7.94 2.45
CA GLY A 385 -11.27 8.46 1.38
C GLY A 385 -10.79 7.46 0.34
N ALA A 386 -11.46 6.31 0.17
CA ALA A 386 -11.28 5.53 -1.06
C ALA A 386 -11.79 6.36 -2.26
N SER A 387 -11.06 6.32 -3.38
CA SER A 387 -11.50 6.87 -4.68
C SER A 387 -12.02 8.32 -4.62
N GLN A 388 -11.31 9.23 -3.94
CA GLN A 388 -11.72 10.65 -3.82
C GLN A 388 -13.09 10.86 -3.12
N GLY A 389 -13.44 10.03 -2.13
CA GLY A 389 -14.67 10.20 -1.33
C GLY A 389 -15.91 9.49 -1.87
N GLN A 390 -15.71 8.46 -2.71
CA GLN A 390 -16.78 7.65 -3.30
C GLN A 390 -16.88 6.24 -2.67
N GLY A 391 -16.31 6.04 -1.48
CA GLY A 391 -16.36 4.77 -0.76
C GLY A 391 -15.31 4.67 0.35
N PHE A 392 -15.19 3.44 0.86
CA PHE A 392 -14.32 3.06 1.96
C PHE A 392 -13.48 1.83 1.58
N ASP A 393 -12.19 1.90 1.92
CA ASP A 393 -11.31 0.73 1.99
C ASP A 393 -11.33 0.20 3.43
N ALA A 394 -10.94 -1.06 3.65
CA ALA A 394 -10.68 -1.60 4.97
C ALA A 394 -9.20 -1.96 5.11
N TYR A 395 -8.65 -1.89 6.32
CA TYR A 395 -7.26 -2.27 6.60
C TYR A 395 -7.25 -3.27 7.74
N SER A 396 -6.61 -4.43 7.58
CA SER A 396 -6.52 -5.44 8.64
C SER A 396 -5.09 -5.63 9.15
N SER A 397 -4.95 -5.93 10.43
CA SER A 397 -3.66 -6.16 11.07
C SER A 397 -3.78 -7.12 12.25
N GLN A 398 -2.88 -8.10 12.34
CA GLN A 398 -2.78 -8.99 13.50
C GLN A 398 -1.84 -8.46 14.59
N ASP A 399 -0.94 -7.54 14.23
CA ASP A 399 0.18 -7.08 15.07
C ASP A 399 0.14 -5.55 15.35
N LEU A 400 -0.85 -4.83 14.81
CA LEU A 400 -0.97 -3.37 14.75
C LEU A 400 0.16 -2.64 13.99
N LYS A 401 1.08 -3.39 13.39
CA LYS A 401 2.27 -2.87 12.69
C LYS A 401 2.11 -3.01 11.19
N THR A 402 1.71 -4.20 10.76
CA THR A 402 1.54 -4.59 9.37
C THR A 402 0.07 -4.51 9.03
N TRP A 403 -0.29 -3.61 8.11
CA TRP A 403 -1.65 -3.39 7.69
C TRP A 403 -1.85 -3.85 6.25
N ILE A 404 -2.84 -4.71 6.04
CA ILE A 404 -3.26 -5.21 4.72
C ILE A 404 -4.45 -4.36 4.27
N CYS A 405 -4.34 -3.71 3.11
CA CYS A 405 -5.45 -2.96 2.51
C CYS A 405 -6.43 -3.91 1.80
N HIS A 406 -7.72 -3.67 1.96
CA HIS A 406 -8.84 -4.33 1.30
C HIS A 406 -9.67 -3.26 0.59
N PRO A 407 -9.42 -3.04 -0.72
CA PRO A 407 -9.93 -1.88 -1.42
C PRO A 407 -11.40 -2.05 -1.77
N GLY A 408 -12.15 -0.96 -1.73
CA GLY A 408 -13.56 -0.96 -2.09
C GLY A 408 -14.40 -1.87 -1.21
N ALA A 409 -14.11 -1.91 0.10
CA ALA A 409 -14.91 -2.60 1.09
C ALA A 409 -16.38 -2.17 0.96
N LEU A 410 -16.63 -0.86 0.90
CA LEU A 410 -17.94 -0.31 0.53
C LEU A 410 -17.78 0.78 -0.54
N LYS A 411 -18.49 0.63 -1.66
CA LYS A 411 -18.49 1.63 -2.74
C LYS A 411 -19.83 2.37 -2.79
N MET A 412 -19.81 3.61 -3.26
CA MET A 412 -21.03 4.42 -3.41
C MET A 412 -22.05 3.77 -4.35
N GLU A 413 -21.59 3.08 -5.40
CA GLU A 413 -22.44 2.35 -6.35
C GLU A 413 -23.24 1.20 -5.71
N ASP A 414 -22.77 0.69 -4.56
CA ASP A 414 -23.45 -0.38 -3.81
C ASP A 414 -24.57 0.15 -2.91
N ILE A 415 -24.75 1.49 -2.83
CA ILE A 415 -25.77 2.16 -2.03
C ILE A 415 -26.71 2.95 -2.96
N SER A 416 -27.90 2.41 -3.18
CA SER A 416 -28.86 2.90 -4.19
C SER A 416 -29.27 4.37 -4.04
N TRP A 417 -29.22 4.90 -2.82
CA TRP A 417 -29.60 6.28 -2.49
C TRP A 417 -28.40 7.23 -2.33
N ALA A 418 -27.16 6.72 -2.26
CA ALA A 418 -25.96 7.56 -2.18
C ALA A 418 -25.59 8.17 -3.54
N ARG A 419 -25.10 9.40 -3.51
CA ARG A 419 -24.75 10.24 -4.68
C ARG A 419 -23.43 10.98 -4.49
N ALA A 420 -23.06 11.34 -3.27
CA ALA A 420 -21.79 11.98 -2.91
C ALA A 420 -21.47 11.79 -1.42
N CYS A 421 -20.30 12.29 -0.98
CA CYS A 421 -19.99 12.55 0.43
C CYS A 421 -20.12 11.34 1.38
N MET A 422 -19.55 10.19 1.01
CA MET A 422 -19.49 9.05 1.93
C MET A 422 -18.44 9.31 3.01
N TRP A 423 -18.88 9.50 4.25
CA TRP A 423 -18.02 9.95 5.35
C TRP A 423 -18.17 9.11 6.61
N ALA A 424 -17.09 9.10 7.39
CA ALA A 424 -16.97 8.66 8.78
C ALA A 424 -17.66 7.32 9.04
N PRO A 425 -16.94 6.19 8.89
CA PRO A 425 -17.54 4.88 9.05
C PRO A 425 -17.61 4.46 10.53
N ASP A 426 -18.53 3.54 10.84
CA ASP A 426 -18.37 2.65 11.99
C ASP A 426 -18.76 1.21 11.62
N VAL A 427 -18.06 0.21 12.15
CA VAL A 427 -18.31 -1.20 11.82
C VAL A 427 -18.51 -2.03 13.08
N GLN A 428 -19.59 -2.83 13.11
CA GLN A 428 -19.91 -3.73 14.22
C GLN A 428 -20.09 -5.16 13.72
N GLU A 429 -19.57 -6.12 14.49
CA GLU A 429 -19.86 -7.54 14.30
C GLU A 429 -21.10 -7.92 15.13
N HIS A 430 -22.10 -8.53 14.49
CA HIS A 430 -23.28 -9.05 15.16
C HIS A 430 -23.82 -10.26 14.40
N ASP A 431 -24.15 -11.34 15.11
CA ASP A 431 -24.71 -12.59 14.56
C ASP A 431 -23.95 -13.14 13.33
N GLY A 432 -22.61 -13.09 13.39
CA GLY A 432 -21.72 -13.58 12.33
C GLY A 432 -21.71 -12.73 11.05
N LYS A 433 -22.19 -11.49 11.13
CA LYS A 433 -22.17 -10.51 10.04
C LYS A 433 -21.52 -9.21 10.49
N TYR A 434 -21.11 -8.43 9.51
CA TYR A 434 -20.47 -7.14 9.74
C TYR A 434 -21.37 -6.04 9.20
N TYR A 435 -21.68 -5.06 10.05
CA TYR A 435 -22.58 -3.96 9.76
C TYR A 435 -21.81 -2.66 9.73
N PHE A 436 -21.80 -2.03 8.55
CA PHE A 436 -21.06 -0.82 8.23
C PHE A 436 -22.01 0.36 8.25
N PHE A 437 -21.88 1.20 9.25
CA PHE A 437 -22.56 2.47 9.37
C PHE A 437 -21.72 3.54 8.67
N PHE A 438 -22.37 4.43 7.93
CA PHE A 438 -21.71 5.53 7.21
C PHE A 438 -22.68 6.68 7.03
N SER A 439 -22.17 7.88 6.78
CA SER A 439 -23.00 9.00 6.34
C SER A 439 -22.82 9.29 4.85
N ALA A 440 -23.86 9.79 4.17
CA ALA A 440 -23.79 10.12 2.75
C ALA A 440 -24.65 11.34 2.36
N ASN A 441 -24.31 11.93 1.22
CA ASN A 441 -24.96 13.05 0.54
C ASN A 441 -24.94 14.39 1.25
N ASP A 442 -24.07 14.56 2.26
CA ASP A 442 -23.86 15.81 2.99
C ASP A 442 -25.19 16.53 3.28
N ALA A 443 -25.94 15.98 4.24
CA ALA A 443 -27.25 16.47 4.62
C ALA A 443 -27.16 17.93 5.09
N TYR A 444 -27.26 18.87 4.15
CA TYR A 444 -27.08 20.30 4.38
C TYR A 444 -28.45 20.93 4.64
N PRO A 445 -28.63 21.75 5.68
CA PRO A 445 -29.86 22.51 5.82
C PRO A 445 -29.84 23.60 4.74
N VAL A 446 -30.64 23.50 3.67
CA VAL A 446 -30.71 24.59 2.68
C VAL A 446 -32.13 25.01 2.34
N ASP A 447 -32.42 26.26 2.67
CA ASP A 447 -33.07 27.20 1.77
C ASP A 447 -31.96 28.04 1.09
N LEU A 448 -31.69 27.79 -0.20
CA LEU A 448 -30.66 28.49 -0.98
C LEU A 448 -31.09 29.88 -1.47
N GLU A 449 -32.32 30.32 -1.19
CA GLU A 449 -32.86 31.57 -1.74
C GLU A 449 -32.50 32.80 -0.90
N HIS A 450 -32.17 32.64 0.39
CA HIS A 450 -32.07 33.76 1.34
C HIS A 450 -30.69 33.97 1.99
N GLY A 451 -29.69 33.12 1.72
CA GLY A 451 -28.30 33.37 2.15
C GLY A 451 -28.08 33.49 3.66
N ASP A 452 -28.99 33.00 4.49
CA ASP A 452 -28.87 33.03 5.94
C ASP A 452 -28.35 31.68 6.48
N LEU A 453 -27.29 31.73 7.30
CA LEU A 453 -26.70 30.56 7.97
C LEU A 453 -27.41 30.23 9.29
N THR A 454 -28.61 30.77 9.52
CA THR A 454 -29.40 30.41 10.70
C THR A 454 -30.05 29.04 10.50
N PRO A 455 -29.85 28.06 11.41
CA PRO A 455 -30.55 26.79 11.35
C PRO A 455 -32.04 27.07 11.59
N HIS A 456 -32.84 27.12 10.53
CA HIS A 456 -34.26 27.35 10.67
C HIS A 456 -34.90 26.25 11.53
N SER A 457 -35.73 26.73 12.44
CA SER A 457 -36.60 25.99 13.33
C SER A 457 -37.58 25.12 12.54
N GLU A 458 -37.58 23.82 12.87
CA GLU A 458 -38.54 22.74 12.52
C GLU A 458 -37.96 21.66 11.57
N PRO A 459 -38.12 20.36 11.91
CA PRO A 459 -37.68 19.26 11.04
C PRO A 459 -38.51 19.19 9.75
N GLY A 460 -37.83 18.95 8.63
CA GLY A 460 -38.44 18.70 7.32
C GLY A 460 -37.65 17.64 6.54
N PRO A 461 -38.31 16.82 5.70
CA PRO A 461 -37.64 15.74 4.98
C PRO A 461 -36.61 16.31 4.01
N GLN A 462 -35.34 15.97 4.21
CA GLN A 462 -34.33 16.16 3.19
C GLN A 462 -34.44 15.04 2.17
N LYS A 463 -34.44 15.41 0.89
CA LYS A 463 -34.29 14.44 -0.18
C LYS A 463 -32.83 13.98 -0.19
N TYR A 464 -32.59 12.85 0.50
CA TYR A 464 -31.55 11.84 0.24
C TYR A 464 -30.27 11.82 1.10
N GLY A 465 -30.06 12.65 2.12
CA GLY A 465 -28.84 12.59 2.98
C GLY A 465 -29.06 11.98 4.37
N GLY A 466 -28.03 11.33 4.93
CA GLY A 466 -28.10 10.78 6.28
C GLY A 466 -27.22 9.58 6.58
N ILE A 467 -27.48 8.93 7.71
CA ILE A 467 -26.75 7.75 8.19
C ILE A 467 -27.35 6.49 7.57
N GLY A 468 -26.53 5.72 6.85
CA GLY A 468 -26.84 4.42 6.27
C GLY A 468 -26.30 3.25 7.07
N VAL A 469 -26.79 2.05 6.74
CA VAL A 469 -26.22 0.78 7.20
C VAL A 469 -26.05 -0.13 5.98
N ALA A 470 -24.86 -0.69 5.82
CA ALA A 470 -24.55 -1.74 4.87
C ALA A 470 -24.13 -3.02 5.61
N VAL A 471 -24.23 -4.17 4.95
CA VAL A 471 -23.91 -5.47 5.55
C VAL A 471 -22.96 -6.28 4.67
N ALA A 472 -22.07 -7.04 5.29
CA ALA A 472 -21.22 -8.03 4.64
C ALA A 472 -21.16 -9.32 5.47
N GLY A 473 -20.80 -10.43 4.81
CA GLY A 473 -20.50 -11.70 5.47
C GLY A 473 -19.08 -11.79 6.03
N ARG A 474 -18.22 -10.80 5.73
CA ARG A 474 -16.81 -10.74 6.12
C ARG A 474 -16.41 -9.28 6.42
N PRO A 475 -15.42 -9.04 7.30
CA PRO A 475 -15.04 -7.68 7.69
C PRO A 475 -14.43 -6.85 6.56
N GLU A 476 -13.76 -7.50 5.59
CA GLU A 476 -13.22 -6.85 4.38
C GLU A 476 -14.29 -6.44 3.35
N GLY A 477 -15.55 -6.84 3.55
CA GLY A 477 -16.62 -6.67 2.58
C GLY A 477 -16.72 -7.83 1.56
N PRO A 478 -17.30 -7.60 0.38
CA PRO A 478 -17.90 -6.35 -0.06
C PRO A 478 -19.23 -6.08 0.68
N TYR A 479 -19.43 -4.84 1.13
CA TYR A 479 -20.66 -4.42 1.83
C TYR A 479 -21.76 -4.05 0.84
N ARG A 480 -23.02 -4.29 1.21
CA ARG A 480 -24.21 -3.96 0.41
C ARG A 480 -25.25 -3.26 1.26
N ASP A 481 -26.01 -2.35 0.67
CA ASP A 481 -27.08 -1.61 1.36
C ASP A 481 -28.02 -2.58 2.12
N TRP A 482 -28.13 -2.38 3.43
CA TRP A 482 -28.88 -3.28 4.31
C TRP A 482 -30.36 -2.87 4.45
N ILE A 483 -30.67 -1.60 4.19
CA ILE A 483 -31.97 -0.99 4.47
C ILE A 483 -32.66 -0.54 3.17
N GLY A 484 -31.90 -0.05 2.18
CA GLY A 484 -32.41 0.54 0.93
C GLY A 484 -32.68 2.05 1.03
N ARG A 485 -32.42 2.66 2.18
CA ARG A 485 -32.59 4.09 2.49
C ARG A 485 -31.74 4.46 3.72
N PRO A 486 -31.54 5.75 4.04
CA PRO A 486 -30.92 6.11 5.30
C PRO A 486 -31.72 5.57 6.51
N LEU A 487 -31.01 5.12 7.54
CA LEU A 487 -31.54 4.81 8.86
C LEU A 487 -32.03 6.08 9.56
N ILE A 488 -31.25 7.16 9.48
CA ILE A 488 -31.60 8.50 9.97
C ILE A 488 -31.39 9.48 8.82
N ASP A 489 -32.46 10.10 8.34
CA ASP A 489 -32.49 11.00 7.15
C ASP A 489 -32.81 12.45 7.49
N GLN A 490 -32.89 12.79 8.78
CA GLN A 490 -33.37 14.08 9.28
C GLN A 490 -32.51 14.60 10.42
N PHE A 491 -32.53 15.93 10.55
CA PHE A 491 -31.96 16.61 11.70
C PHE A 491 -32.88 16.45 12.91
N TRP A 492 -32.34 15.86 13.97
CA TRP A 492 -33.02 15.77 15.26
C TRP A 492 -32.24 16.58 16.28
N ASN A 493 -32.92 17.38 17.10
CA ASN A 493 -32.28 18.30 18.05
C ASN A 493 -31.19 19.18 17.40
N ARG A 494 -31.37 19.54 16.12
CA ARG A 494 -30.41 20.27 15.28
C ARG A 494 -29.09 19.55 15.00
N ALA A 495 -28.96 18.26 15.34
CA ALA A 495 -27.81 17.45 14.99
C ALA A 495 -27.92 16.94 13.55
N GLN A 496 -26.88 17.21 12.76
CA GLN A 496 -26.75 16.64 11.42
C GLN A 496 -26.51 15.12 11.52
N PRO A 497 -27.20 14.29 10.71
CA PRO A 497 -27.00 12.84 10.70
C PRO A 497 -25.66 12.44 10.03
N ILE A 498 -24.55 12.67 10.74
CA ILE A 498 -23.18 12.29 10.36
C ILE A 498 -22.39 11.75 11.57
N ASP A 499 -21.20 11.23 11.31
CA ASP A 499 -20.19 10.83 12.31
C ASP A 499 -20.76 9.90 13.39
N GLN A 500 -21.41 8.82 12.95
CA GLN A 500 -22.02 7.89 13.88
C GLN A 500 -20.99 6.95 14.54
N TYR A 501 -21.20 6.67 15.83
CA TYR A 501 -20.43 5.69 16.60
C TYR A 501 -21.38 4.77 17.37
N VAL A 502 -21.29 3.48 17.09
CA VAL A 502 -22.15 2.44 17.65
C VAL A 502 -21.42 1.70 18.77
N PHE A 503 -22.16 1.39 19.84
CA PHE A 503 -21.62 0.70 21.02
C PHE A 503 -22.71 -0.09 21.73
N GLN A 504 -22.30 -0.98 22.64
CA GLN A 504 -23.21 -1.77 23.47
C GLN A 504 -23.34 -1.17 24.88
N TYR A 505 -24.56 -1.20 25.41
CA TYR A 505 -24.86 -0.82 26.79
C TYR A 505 -26.10 -1.58 27.27
N ASP A 506 -26.03 -2.15 28.48
CA ASP A 506 -27.14 -2.89 29.12
C ASP A 506 -27.81 -3.94 28.21
N GLY A 507 -26.98 -4.70 27.48
CA GLY A 507 -27.43 -5.74 26.55
C GLY A 507 -28.10 -5.22 25.26
N GLY A 508 -28.14 -3.90 25.05
CA GLY A 508 -28.67 -3.27 23.86
C GLY A 508 -27.60 -2.56 23.02
N TRP A 509 -27.97 -2.22 21.80
CA TRP A 509 -27.14 -1.42 20.88
C TRP A 509 -27.58 0.04 20.91
N TYR A 510 -26.59 0.92 20.99
CA TYR A 510 -26.78 2.37 21.03
C TYR A 510 -25.86 3.02 20.00
N MET A 511 -26.26 4.20 19.54
CA MET A 511 -25.49 5.01 18.60
C MET A 511 -25.49 6.44 19.08
N VAL A 512 -24.31 7.05 19.14
CA VAL A 512 -24.16 8.50 19.20
C VAL A 512 -23.83 9.03 17.81
N TYR A 513 -24.39 10.17 17.43
CA TYR A 513 -24.14 10.79 16.13
C TYR A 513 -24.42 12.29 16.20
N GLY A 514 -23.84 13.07 15.29
CA GLY A 514 -24.18 14.48 15.18
C GLY A 514 -23.06 15.37 14.69
N GLY A 515 -23.34 16.20 13.70
CA GLY A 515 -22.50 17.34 13.30
C GLY A 515 -23.06 18.70 13.76
N TRP A 516 -22.38 19.78 13.39
CA TRP A 516 -22.82 21.17 13.63
C TRP A 516 -23.06 21.51 15.10
N ARG A 517 -22.15 21.03 15.97
CA ARG A 517 -22.15 21.33 17.40
C ARG A 517 -23.34 20.77 18.18
N ARG A 518 -23.98 19.72 17.66
CA ARG A 518 -25.10 19.03 18.32
C ARG A 518 -24.93 17.52 18.19
N CYS A 519 -25.20 16.80 19.27
CA CYS A 519 -25.04 15.35 19.32
C CYS A 519 -26.29 14.69 19.91
N ASN A 520 -26.72 13.57 19.30
CA ASN A 520 -27.80 12.73 19.77
C ASN A 520 -27.33 11.35 20.15
N LEU A 521 -28.06 10.73 21.07
CA LEU A 521 -28.02 9.32 21.41
C LEU A 521 -29.34 8.66 21.00
N VAL A 522 -29.24 7.48 20.40
CA VAL A 522 -30.37 6.63 20.00
C VAL A 522 -30.13 5.17 20.41
N ARG A 523 -31.20 4.39 20.55
CA ARG A 523 -31.14 2.94 20.72
C ARG A 523 -31.47 2.26 19.38
N LEU A 524 -30.68 1.28 18.98
CA LEU A 524 -30.86 0.54 17.74
C LEU A 524 -31.66 -0.74 17.98
N ALA A 525 -32.49 -1.14 17.01
CA ALA A 525 -33.04 -2.48 16.96
C ALA A 525 -31.92 -3.51 16.71
N PRO A 526 -32.06 -4.77 17.19
CA PRO A 526 -31.02 -5.79 17.02
C PRO A 526 -30.61 -6.07 15.57
N ASP A 527 -31.52 -5.86 14.62
CA ASP A 527 -31.24 -6.04 13.18
C ASP A 527 -30.60 -4.82 12.52
N PHE A 528 -30.39 -3.73 13.27
CA PHE A 528 -29.88 -2.43 12.81
C PHE A 528 -30.69 -1.75 11.70
N LYS A 529 -31.97 -2.12 11.50
CA LYS A 529 -32.83 -1.50 10.47
C LYS A 529 -33.70 -0.36 10.97
N SER A 530 -33.78 -0.18 12.29
CA SER A 530 -34.66 0.80 12.92
C SER A 530 -34.15 1.23 14.30
N LEU A 531 -34.76 2.28 14.84
CA LEU A 531 -34.53 2.76 16.20
C LEU A 531 -35.59 2.20 17.15
N LEU A 532 -35.20 2.00 18.40
CA LEU A 532 -36.09 1.64 19.50
C LEU A 532 -36.26 2.84 20.45
N PRO A 533 -37.41 2.97 21.14
CA PRO A 533 -37.55 3.93 22.22
C PRO A 533 -36.51 3.69 23.33
N LEU A 534 -36.00 4.78 23.88
CA LEU A 534 -35.29 4.80 25.15
C LEU A 534 -36.27 4.56 26.30
N ASP A 535 -35.77 4.37 27.51
CA ASP A 535 -36.60 4.00 28.68
C ASP A 535 -37.66 5.05 29.06
N ASP A 536 -37.47 6.31 28.67
CA ASP A 536 -38.45 7.39 28.85
C ASP A 536 -39.41 7.56 27.65
N GLY A 537 -39.32 6.69 26.64
CA GLY A 537 -40.12 6.73 25.43
C GLY A 537 -39.56 7.58 24.29
N ALA A 538 -38.48 8.34 24.50
CA ALA A 538 -37.88 9.15 23.43
C ALA A 538 -37.11 8.29 22.43
N LEU A 539 -37.20 8.61 21.13
CA LEU A 539 -36.37 7.97 20.09
C LEU A 539 -34.99 8.61 19.96
N TYR A 540 -34.91 9.93 20.17
CA TYR A 540 -33.68 10.73 20.06
C TYR A 540 -33.46 11.51 21.35
N ARG A 541 -32.28 11.39 21.96
CA ARG A 541 -31.90 12.17 23.13
C ARG A 541 -30.71 13.04 22.83
N GLU A 542 -30.84 14.34 23.06
CA GLU A 542 -29.70 15.24 22.97
C GLU A 542 -28.71 14.97 24.11
N VAL A 543 -27.44 14.78 23.75
CA VAL A 543 -26.33 14.51 24.68
C VAL A 543 -25.13 15.43 24.45
N THR A 544 -25.33 16.55 23.73
CA THR A 544 -24.30 17.52 23.34
C THR A 544 -23.42 17.96 24.52
N PRO A 545 -22.12 17.59 24.54
CA PRO A 545 -21.20 18.03 25.59
C PRO A 545 -20.62 19.43 25.29
N HIS A 546 -19.89 19.98 26.25
CA HIS A 546 -19.22 21.28 26.11
C HIS A 546 -18.24 21.30 24.92
N ASP A 547 -18.26 22.36 24.11
CA ASP A 547 -17.41 22.57 22.92
C ASP A 547 -17.53 21.51 21.81
N TYR A 548 -18.59 20.71 21.79
CA TYR A 548 -18.81 19.70 20.76
C TYR A 548 -18.86 20.29 19.35
N VAL A 549 -18.31 19.56 18.37
CA VAL A 549 -18.45 19.84 16.93
C VAL A 549 -18.98 18.62 16.18
N GLU A 550 -18.25 17.49 16.21
CA GLU A 550 -18.56 16.22 15.52
C GLU A 550 -17.71 15.05 16.08
N ALA A 551 -17.55 13.95 15.33
CA ALA A 551 -16.71 12.78 15.65
C ALA A 551 -16.86 12.18 17.07
N PRO A 552 -18.09 11.85 17.52
CA PRO A 552 -18.33 11.27 18.84
C PRO A 552 -17.75 9.85 18.96
N VAL A 553 -17.16 9.54 20.11
CA VAL A 553 -16.65 8.22 20.50
C VAL A 553 -17.06 7.94 21.93
N MET A 554 -17.65 6.77 22.19
CA MET A 554 -18.17 6.38 23.50
C MET A 554 -17.57 5.04 23.94
N PHE A 555 -16.94 4.99 25.11
CA PHE A 555 -16.44 3.73 25.68
C PHE A 555 -16.46 3.74 27.21
N GLU A 556 -16.36 2.56 27.81
CA GLU A 556 -16.34 2.36 29.25
C GLU A 556 -14.97 1.84 29.69
N ARG A 557 -14.47 2.35 30.82
CA ARG A 557 -13.30 1.82 31.52
C ARG A 557 -13.48 2.01 33.03
N ASN A 558 -13.37 0.92 33.80
CA ASN A 558 -13.41 0.91 35.27
C ASN A 558 -14.64 1.60 35.90
N GLY A 559 -15.82 1.41 35.31
CA GLY A 559 -17.10 1.99 35.72
C GLY A 559 -17.32 3.44 35.29
N ILE A 560 -16.43 3.99 34.46
CA ILE A 560 -16.52 5.36 33.94
C ILE A 560 -16.81 5.31 32.44
N TRP A 561 -17.82 6.05 32.00
CA TRP A 561 -18.10 6.25 30.59
C TRP A 561 -17.37 7.48 30.08
N TYR A 562 -16.52 7.29 29.07
CA TYR A 562 -15.76 8.32 28.39
C TYR A 562 -16.47 8.68 27.10
N PHE A 563 -16.81 9.95 26.97
CA PHE A 563 -17.37 10.54 25.76
C PHE A 563 -16.33 11.48 25.15
N MET A 564 -15.63 11.00 24.13
CA MET A 564 -14.65 11.78 23.36
C MET A 564 -15.32 12.33 22.09
N TYR A 565 -14.86 13.49 21.61
CA TYR A 565 -15.46 14.18 20.48
C TYR A 565 -14.54 15.27 19.95
N SER A 566 -14.79 15.74 18.73
CA SER A 566 -14.01 16.84 18.15
C SER A 566 -14.50 18.21 18.66
N ALA A 567 -13.57 19.15 18.72
CA ALA A 567 -13.80 20.56 19.04
C ALA A 567 -12.97 21.48 18.12
N GLY A 568 -13.32 22.75 18.04
CA GLY A 568 -12.64 23.73 17.16
C GLY A 568 -13.27 23.81 15.77
N SER A 569 -12.45 24.05 14.74
CA SER A 569 -12.89 24.10 13.34
C SER A 569 -12.17 23.04 12.53
N TRP A 570 -12.92 22.12 11.93
CA TRP A 570 -12.37 21.08 11.06
C TRP A 570 -11.56 21.63 9.87
N THR A 571 -11.69 22.93 9.54
CA THR A 571 -10.96 23.57 8.44
C THR A 571 -9.58 24.10 8.83
N ASP A 572 -9.23 24.20 10.11
CA ASP A 572 -7.99 24.83 10.57
C ASP A 572 -7.26 24.06 11.71
N ASP A 573 -6.21 24.67 12.25
CA ASP A 573 -5.32 24.08 13.24
C ASP A 573 -5.92 24.03 14.66
N SER A 574 -7.14 24.58 14.85
CA SER A 574 -7.87 24.49 16.11
C SER A 574 -8.62 23.17 16.29
N TYR A 575 -8.76 22.37 15.22
CA TYR A 575 -9.41 21.07 15.25
C TYR A 575 -8.67 20.12 16.19
N ARG A 576 -9.37 19.58 17.18
CA ARG A 576 -8.79 18.82 18.30
C ARG A 576 -9.80 17.84 18.88
N VAL A 577 -9.34 16.92 19.72
CA VAL A 577 -10.18 15.98 20.47
C VAL A 577 -10.33 16.43 21.92
N ASN A 578 -11.57 16.60 22.35
CA ASN A 578 -11.96 16.82 23.73
C ASN A 578 -12.60 15.57 24.31
N TYR A 579 -12.74 15.52 25.64
CA TYR A 579 -13.51 14.48 26.31
C TYR A 579 -14.26 14.96 27.54
N SER A 580 -15.35 14.24 27.81
CA SER A 580 -16.16 14.34 29.01
C SER A 580 -16.37 12.94 29.61
N VAL A 581 -16.74 12.87 30.88
CA VAL A 581 -16.99 11.61 31.59
C VAL A 581 -18.38 11.56 32.24
N GLY A 582 -18.97 10.38 32.29
CA GLY A 582 -20.28 10.11 32.90
C GLY A 582 -20.30 8.79 33.65
N LYS A 583 -21.37 8.56 34.43
CA LYS A 583 -21.62 7.26 35.08
C LYS A 583 -22.31 6.25 34.15
N THR A 584 -22.95 6.75 33.09
CA THR A 584 -23.66 5.97 32.08
C THR A 584 -23.36 6.61 30.71
N PRO A 585 -23.57 5.91 29.59
CA PRO A 585 -23.39 6.49 28.25
C PRO A 585 -24.50 7.48 27.88
N ILE A 586 -25.48 7.68 28.77
CA ILE A 586 -26.62 8.57 28.60
C ILE A 586 -26.38 9.91 29.31
N GLY A 587 -25.31 10.01 30.11
CA GLY A 587 -24.96 11.20 30.89
C GLY A 587 -25.71 11.32 32.23
N PRO A 588 -25.68 12.50 32.87
CA PRO A 588 -25.00 13.71 32.42
C PRO A 588 -23.48 13.54 32.35
N PHE A 589 -22.85 14.28 31.43
CA PHE A 589 -21.40 14.25 31.22
C PHE A 589 -20.74 15.48 31.86
N THR A 590 -19.57 15.26 32.46
CA THR A 590 -18.70 16.31 33.02
C THR A 590 -17.50 16.49 32.12
N PHE A 591 -17.27 17.70 31.62
CA PHE A 591 -16.10 18.02 30.79
C PHE A 591 -14.79 17.84 31.57
N LYS A 592 -13.79 17.24 30.92
CA LYS A 592 -12.51 16.92 31.55
C LYS A 592 -11.31 17.57 30.87
N GLY A 593 -11.32 17.75 29.55
CA GLY A 593 -10.25 18.48 28.87
C GLY A 593 -10.03 18.06 27.42
N THR A 594 -8.87 18.46 26.90
CA THR A 594 -8.38 18.13 25.55
C THR A 594 -7.47 16.91 25.62
N VAL A 595 -7.71 15.91 24.77
CA VAL A 595 -6.88 14.70 24.66
C VAL A 595 -5.81 14.85 23.58
N LEU A 596 -6.17 15.41 22.43
CA LEU A 596 -5.28 15.48 21.27
C LEU A 596 -5.49 16.81 20.53
N ALA A 597 -4.40 17.53 20.24
CA ALA A 597 -4.42 18.82 19.54
C ALA A 597 -3.20 18.95 18.61
N SER A 598 -3.16 20.02 17.82
CA SER A 598 -2.03 20.35 16.95
C SER A 598 -0.69 20.35 17.71
N GLN A 599 0.33 19.70 17.15
CA GLN A 599 1.67 19.54 17.71
C GLN A 599 2.74 19.86 16.66
N PRO A 600 3.05 21.15 16.41
CA PRO A 600 4.18 21.51 15.55
C PRO A 600 5.52 21.00 16.12
N PRO A 601 6.45 20.54 15.28
CA PRO A 601 6.42 20.54 13.81
C PRO A 601 5.81 19.26 13.20
N ILE A 602 5.14 18.40 13.97
CA ILE A 602 4.66 17.10 13.48
C ILE A 602 3.41 17.27 12.61
N ALA A 603 2.34 17.83 13.17
CA ALA A 603 1.07 17.94 12.47
C ALA A 603 0.11 18.94 13.13
N THR A 604 -0.95 19.28 12.40
CA THR A 604 -2.07 20.08 12.89
C THR A 604 -3.42 19.37 12.72
N GLY A 605 -4.47 19.93 13.33
CA GLY A 605 -5.87 19.59 13.13
C GLY A 605 -6.28 18.11 13.30
N PRO A 606 -5.94 17.41 14.41
CA PRO A 606 -6.26 16.00 14.60
C PRO A 606 -7.64 15.75 15.27
N GLY A 607 -8.74 16.22 14.70
CA GLY A 607 -10.03 16.21 15.40
C GLY A 607 -10.89 14.95 15.25
N HIS A 608 -10.75 14.15 14.19
CA HIS A 608 -11.47 12.87 14.07
C HIS A 608 -10.60 11.70 14.55
N HIS A 609 -11.20 10.83 15.36
CA HIS A 609 -10.53 9.72 16.02
C HIS A 609 -11.49 8.58 16.37
N SER A 610 -10.90 7.44 16.73
CA SER A 610 -11.53 6.28 17.36
C SER A 610 -10.54 5.65 18.35
N VAL A 611 -11.02 4.72 19.17
CA VAL A 611 -10.25 4.14 20.27
C VAL A 611 -10.28 2.62 20.20
N LEU A 612 -9.13 2.00 20.45
CA LEU A 612 -8.95 0.55 20.59
C LEU A 612 -8.45 0.22 21.99
N ASN A 613 -9.15 -0.69 22.67
CA ASN A 613 -8.60 -1.43 23.81
C ASN A 613 -8.13 -2.81 23.34
N LEU A 614 -6.95 -3.24 23.78
CA LEU A 614 -6.52 -4.62 23.57
C LEU A 614 -7.28 -5.54 24.53
N PRO A 615 -8.06 -6.52 24.03
CA PRO A 615 -8.92 -7.36 24.86
C PRO A 615 -8.19 -8.01 26.04
N GLY A 616 -8.80 -7.95 27.22
CA GLY A 616 -8.23 -8.53 28.44
C GLY A 616 -7.08 -7.74 29.05
N THR A 617 -6.77 -6.56 28.52
CA THR A 617 -5.73 -5.66 29.03
C THR A 617 -6.29 -4.27 29.32
N ASP A 618 -5.49 -3.45 29.99
CA ASP A 618 -5.74 -2.01 30.11
C ASP A 618 -4.83 -1.21 29.17
N GLU A 619 -4.51 -1.78 28.01
CA GLU A 619 -3.75 -1.12 26.96
C GLU A 619 -4.69 -0.48 25.94
N TRP A 620 -4.51 0.82 25.73
CA TRP A 620 -5.41 1.63 24.91
C TRP A 620 -4.64 2.41 23.86
N TYR A 621 -5.26 2.53 22.70
CA TYR A 621 -4.72 3.23 21.55
C TYR A 621 -5.78 4.18 21.01
N ILE A 622 -5.34 5.36 20.57
CA ILE A 622 -6.15 6.28 19.79
C ILE A 622 -5.74 6.15 18.32
N CYS A 623 -6.70 5.83 17.46
CA CYS A 623 -6.53 5.89 16.01
C CYS A 623 -7.15 7.21 15.52
N TYR A 624 -6.40 8.04 14.82
CA TYR A 624 -6.81 9.40 14.49
C TYR A 624 -6.24 9.82 13.15
N HIS A 625 -6.83 10.84 12.52
CA HIS A 625 -6.18 11.48 11.38
C HIS A 625 -5.40 12.72 11.80
N ARG A 626 -4.40 13.14 11.03
CA ARG A 626 -3.71 14.43 11.23
C ARG A 626 -3.33 15.09 9.92
N ARG A 627 -3.03 16.40 9.97
CA ARG A 627 -2.49 17.19 8.86
C ARG A 627 -0.97 17.32 9.01
N PRO A 628 -0.15 16.54 8.29
CA PRO A 628 1.30 16.56 8.48
C PRO A 628 1.89 17.92 8.12
N ILE A 629 2.87 18.43 8.86
CA ILE A 629 3.57 19.67 8.51
C ILE A 629 4.85 19.31 7.72
N PRO A 630 5.08 19.90 6.53
CA PRO A 630 4.22 20.81 5.78
C PRO A 630 3.01 20.11 5.13
N ASN A 631 1.86 20.80 5.03
CA ASN A 631 0.63 20.24 4.43
C ASN A 631 0.19 20.96 3.13
N PRO A 632 0.87 20.75 1.99
CA PRO A 632 0.60 21.51 0.77
C PRO A 632 -0.73 21.16 0.06
N ARG A 633 -1.46 20.11 0.48
CA ARG A 633 -2.63 19.57 -0.24
C ARG A 633 -3.81 19.22 0.66
N ALA A 634 -3.95 19.88 1.81
CA ALA A 634 -5.00 19.58 2.80
C ALA A 634 -5.12 18.07 3.15
N LEU A 635 -3.97 17.39 3.20
CA LEU A 635 -3.87 15.96 3.44
C LEU A 635 -4.33 15.63 4.86
N ARG A 636 -5.06 14.53 4.98
CA ARG A 636 -5.37 13.85 6.25
C ARG A 636 -4.77 12.45 6.17
N VAL A 637 -3.95 12.09 7.16
CA VAL A 637 -3.28 10.78 7.24
C VAL A 637 -3.64 10.08 8.53
N THR A 638 -3.98 8.79 8.45
CA THR A 638 -4.34 7.96 9.61
C THR A 638 -3.10 7.59 10.40
N CYS A 639 -3.19 7.74 11.71
CA CYS A 639 -2.15 7.47 12.69
C CYS A 639 -2.74 6.65 13.84
N LEU A 640 -1.86 6.01 14.60
CA LEU A 640 -2.19 5.27 15.81
C LEU A 640 -1.16 5.65 16.87
N ASP A 641 -1.59 6.02 18.07
CA ASP A 641 -0.70 6.29 19.19
C ASP A 641 -1.31 5.70 20.47
N ARG A 642 -0.48 5.56 21.51
CA ARG A 642 -0.96 5.13 22.83
C ARG A 642 -1.85 6.20 23.44
N MET A 643 -2.87 5.75 24.17
CA MET A 643 -3.73 6.60 24.99
C MET A 643 -3.64 6.10 26.43
N ASP A 644 -2.92 6.84 27.28
CA ASP A 644 -2.72 6.47 28.67
C ASP A 644 -3.68 7.25 29.59
N PHE A 645 -3.93 6.71 30.78
CA PHE A 645 -4.78 7.31 31.82
C PHE A 645 -3.96 7.53 33.09
N ASP A 646 -4.29 8.58 33.84
CA ASP A 646 -3.72 8.79 35.17
C ASP A 646 -4.41 7.92 36.25
N ASP A 647 -3.89 8.00 37.49
CA ASP A 647 -4.44 7.26 38.63
C ASP A 647 -5.88 7.66 39.00
N ASN A 648 -6.35 8.83 38.56
CA ASN A 648 -7.72 9.30 38.77
C ASN A 648 -8.67 8.85 37.65
N GLY A 649 -8.16 8.20 36.61
CA GLY A 649 -8.90 7.81 35.42
C GLY A 649 -9.05 8.93 34.40
N ASP A 650 -8.29 10.02 34.50
CA ASP A 650 -8.28 11.07 33.50
C ASP A 650 -7.40 10.66 32.32
N ILE A 651 -7.85 10.95 31.09
CA ILE A 651 -7.06 10.70 29.87
C ILE A 651 -5.88 11.67 29.86
N LEU A 652 -4.67 11.15 29.72
CA LEU A 652 -3.46 11.95 29.54
C LEU A 652 -3.41 12.51 28.11
N PRO A 653 -2.91 13.74 27.90
CA PRO A 653 -2.72 14.27 26.56
C PRO A 653 -1.84 13.36 25.70
N VAL A 654 -2.34 13.00 24.52
CA VAL A 654 -1.66 12.11 23.57
C VAL A 654 -0.53 12.85 22.89
N VAL A 655 0.65 12.23 22.86
CA VAL A 655 1.82 12.72 22.12
C VAL A 655 1.84 12.05 20.75
N MET A 656 1.86 12.85 19.68
CA MET A 656 1.94 12.31 18.33
C MET A 656 3.33 11.73 18.08
N THR A 657 3.42 10.48 17.61
CA THR A 657 4.71 9.87 17.27
C THR A 657 4.91 9.72 15.75
N THR A 658 6.15 9.48 15.35
CA THR A 658 6.51 8.88 14.05
C THR A 658 6.63 7.36 14.14
N GLY A 659 6.73 6.82 15.36
CA GLY A 659 6.61 5.40 15.65
C GLY A 659 6.89 5.08 17.13
N PHE A 660 6.45 3.90 17.58
CA PHE A 660 6.61 3.43 18.96
C PHE A 660 6.53 1.89 19.06
N GLU A 661 7.20 1.30 20.05
CA GLU A 661 7.14 -0.14 20.29
C GLU A 661 5.80 -0.56 20.92
N THR A 662 5.30 -1.75 20.60
CA THR A 662 4.20 -2.37 21.37
C THR A 662 4.74 -2.86 22.71
N ARG A 663 3.94 -2.80 23.79
CA ARG A 663 4.34 -3.46 25.04
C ARG A 663 4.37 -4.96 24.75
N SER A 664 5.49 -5.63 25.05
CA SER A 664 5.60 -7.06 24.79
C SER A 664 4.64 -7.81 25.71
N GLU A 665 3.89 -8.78 25.15
CA GLU A 665 3.18 -9.79 25.93
C GLU A 665 4.23 -10.63 26.67
N GLY A 666 4.69 -10.17 27.85
CA GLY A 666 5.73 -10.90 28.58
C GLY A 666 6.52 -10.17 29.66
N SER A 667 6.25 -8.90 29.98
CA SER A 667 6.95 -8.21 31.08
C SER A 667 6.02 -7.70 32.17
N GLY A 668 5.25 -8.64 32.75
CA GLY A 668 4.81 -8.50 34.14
C GLY A 668 6.02 -8.49 35.07
N SER A 669 6.71 -7.35 35.19
CA SER A 669 7.78 -7.19 36.17
C SER A 669 7.19 -7.13 37.57
N ARG A 670 7.30 -8.25 38.29
CA ARG A 670 7.29 -8.28 39.74
C ARG A 670 8.61 -7.71 40.26
N GLY A 671 8.50 -6.76 41.20
CA GLY A 671 9.57 -6.36 42.14
C GLY A 671 9.90 -4.87 42.06
N SER A 672 9.98 -4.08 43.12
CA SER A 672 10.08 -4.29 44.57
C SER A 672 9.67 -2.96 45.24
N GLY A 673 8.92 -2.87 46.33
CA GLY A 673 9.25 -3.31 47.68
C GLY A 673 9.20 -2.11 48.64
N ARG A 674 8.10 -1.92 49.39
CA ARG A 674 8.16 -1.24 50.70
C ARG A 674 7.01 -1.63 51.63
N ALA A 675 7.42 -2.28 52.71
CA ALA A 675 6.84 -2.37 54.06
C ALA A 675 5.36 -2.77 54.22
N LYS A 676 5.17 -4.05 54.60
CA LYS A 676 3.98 -4.53 55.32
C LYS A 676 3.76 -3.73 56.61
N ARG A 677 2.54 -3.24 56.81
CA ARG A 677 1.90 -3.12 58.13
C ARG A 677 0.55 -3.85 58.08
N PRO A 678 0.21 -4.72 59.05
CA PRO A 678 -1.01 -5.49 58.98
C PRO A 678 -2.17 -4.65 59.52
N CYS A 679 -3.16 -4.34 58.68
CA CYS A 679 -4.43 -3.79 59.14
C CYS A 679 -5.50 -4.89 59.18
N ARG A 680 -6.03 -5.03 60.39
CA ARG A 680 -7.08 -5.90 60.91
C ARG A 680 -8.25 -6.14 59.95
N ALA A 681 -8.70 -7.39 59.91
CA ALA A 681 -10.00 -7.78 59.40
C ALA A 681 -11.14 -7.11 60.21
N ALA A 682 -12.15 -6.61 59.51
CA ALA A 682 -13.44 -6.23 60.03
C ALA A 682 -14.55 -6.99 59.26
N PRO A 683 -15.70 -7.29 59.89
CA PRO A 683 -16.38 -8.56 59.69
C PRO A 683 -17.51 -8.51 58.66
N ALA A 684 -17.84 -9.69 58.14
CA ALA A 684 -18.97 -9.94 57.26
C ALA A 684 -20.32 -9.52 57.90
N ARG A 685 -21.15 -8.80 57.14
CA ARG A 685 -22.57 -8.57 57.49
C ARG A 685 -23.43 -9.78 57.07
N PRO A 686 -24.42 -10.18 57.87
CA PRO A 686 -25.19 -11.40 57.65
C PRO A 686 -26.34 -11.18 56.66
N ARG A 687 -26.66 -12.24 55.90
CA ARG A 687 -27.88 -12.35 55.08
C ARG A 687 -29.13 -12.39 55.97
N PRO A 688 -30.25 -11.78 55.58
CA PRO A 688 -31.50 -11.91 56.32
C PRO A 688 -32.12 -13.30 56.09
N ARG A 689 -32.54 -13.94 57.19
CA ARG A 689 -33.41 -15.13 57.18
C ARG A 689 -34.84 -14.71 56.88
N ARG A 690 -35.51 -15.51 56.06
CA ARG A 690 -36.97 -15.56 55.91
C ARG A 690 -37.65 -15.68 57.28
N ILE A 691 -38.63 -14.82 57.55
CA ILE A 691 -40.04 -15.17 57.79
C ILE A 691 -40.87 -14.12 57.06
#